data_AF-A0A970HB71-F1
#
_entry.id   AF-A0A970HB71-F1
#
_cell.length_a   1.000
_cell.length_b   1.000
_cell.length_c   1.000
_cell.angle_alpha   90.00
_cell.angle_beta   90.00
_cell.angle_gamma   90.00
#
_symmetry.space_group_name_H-M   'P 1'
#
loop_
_entity.id
_entity.type
_entity.pdbx_description
1 polymer ?
#
loop_
_entity_poly.entity_id
_entity_poly.type
_entity_poly.pdbx_seq_one_letter_code
_entity_poly.pdbx_strand_id
1 'polypeptide(L)'
;MRSRSLRLVFASLALALVAFPLALRKPGPPLTLKADEPAYYLMALSIARDFDLRCDTRDLERLFEEFPYGPTHNLIVGSDDGWRTIHFAKPYAYSFFAAPFAAVAGAQGMVAFNWLLLLGMIWLGARYLGRSNPGPVALLFASGFFLLSAGVAYTFWLHPEIFMMAAVTVSLYFGLTEHEGERPERWWRRPLACPALRLALSGAALTVASYHKPVYAALALPVLYRLARGARWRHLAVWLGSSALAGLLLVAGALAWTGKPSAYFGQDRAGFSVDPPGVWHRLPEPAPAGGGTPAEPPGANAWGWIFRAPESGPARLVEDFGYFLCGRHTGLFPYHPFTLLALLLFLLGGRRSGERWALLAALALVMLFFLLQIPFNWHGGGGFIGNRYYVAVVPGFLFLVNRIAPLALLPLGFAAGGLLIGPLFFSPLGVSVYYPTLQAHVRNRPFDHLPFEHSLARKIPGYRGQVVRDLWFFGRRDVFFPQRDELLVSAGPPVEIWLASERPLANAVFELRSPRPGQRISISVAGERRTVELAADEEPERPHPIEVDLPHATLKRDEDGTPVWLYRIVVRARRGAQLAGGMEDDAEFQVGARLSYYGSREEVAADLYHAEWGPIELPAEVIAGGRLTLPVTIRNASKAPWPASAGGRVQLSYHWLAPDGSVELWEGERTRLPADLAPGEQAALPMQIAVPNVPGSYDLVLEPVREGIAWFHERGQGNTLRRHVTVLPAVDLSEVTQPAGSPAHPG
;
A
#
# COMPACT_ATOMS: atom_id res chain seq x y z
N MET A 1 13.78 -38.11 -12.23
CA MET A 1 13.05 -38.87 -11.19
C MET A 1 12.93 -40.33 -11.63
N ARG A 2 13.80 -41.23 -11.13
CA ARG A 2 13.77 -42.67 -11.49
C ARG A 2 12.76 -43.47 -10.63
N SER A 3 12.54 -43.09 -9.38
CA SER A 3 11.55 -43.73 -8.48
C SER A 3 10.12 -43.62 -9.03
N ARG A 4 9.40 -44.75 -9.04
CA ARG A 4 7.96 -44.80 -9.40
C ARG A 4 7.10 -44.16 -8.30
N SER A 5 7.38 -44.47 -7.04
CA SER A 5 6.64 -43.92 -5.89
C SER A 5 6.71 -42.39 -5.83
N LEU A 6 7.89 -41.82 -6.08
CA LEU A 6 8.06 -40.36 -6.10
C LEU A 6 7.25 -39.69 -7.22
N ARG A 7 7.11 -40.36 -8.38
CA ARG A 7 6.28 -39.87 -9.49
C ARG A 7 4.80 -39.94 -9.15
N LEU A 8 4.36 -41.01 -8.48
CA LEU A 8 2.97 -41.16 -8.06
C LEU A 8 2.58 -40.12 -7.01
N VAL A 9 3.44 -39.88 -6.00
CA VAL A 9 3.21 -38.84 -4.99
C VAL A 9 3.11 -37.46 -5.64
N PHE A 10 4.06 -37.11 -6.52
CA PHE A 10 4.01 -35.83 -7.22
C PHE A 10 2.76 -35.70 -8.11
N ALA A 11 2.39 -36.76 -8.84
CA ALA A 11 1.19 -36.75 -9.67
C ALA A 11 -0.10 -36.61 -8.84
N SER A 12 -0.17 -37.26 -7.68
CA SER A 12 -1.33 -37.19 -6.79
C SER A 12 -1.46 -35.79 -6.18
N LEU A 13 -0.34 -35.20 -5.72
CA LEU A 13 -0.33 -33.82 -5.22
C LEU A 13 -0.65 -32.82 -6.33
N ALA A 14 -0.12 -33.02 -7.53
CA ALA A 14 -0.43 -32.20 -8.70
C ALA A 14 -1.93 -32.24 -9.02
N LEU A 15 -2.53 -33.43 -9.01
CA LEU A 15 -3.97 -33.58 -9.22
C LEU A 15 -4.77 -32.84 -8.15
N ALA A 16 -4.40 -32.98 -6.87
CA ALA A 16 -5.08 -32.29 -5.77
C ALA A 16 -4.97 -30.76 -5.91
N LEU A 17 -3.78 -30.23 -6.22
CA LEU A 17 -3.52 -28.80 -6.35
C LEU A 17 -4.21 -28.16 -7.57
N VAL A 18 -4.47 -28.93 -8.63
CA VAL A 18 -5.19 -28.46 -9.81
C VAL A 18 -6.69 -28.63 -9.68
N ALA A 19 -7.15 -29.66 -8.95
CA ALA A 19 -8.57 -29.93 -8.74
C ALA A 19 -9.20 -28.99 -7.70
N PHE A 20 -8.48 -28.60 -6.64
CA PHE A 20 -9.08 -27.80 -5.57
C PHE A 20 -9.64 -26.44 -6.03
N PRO A 21 -8.98 -25.65 -6.92
CA PRO A 21 -9.53 -24.37 -7.35
C PRO A 21 -10.84 -24.55 -8.10
N LEU A 22 -10.94 -25.61 -8.90
CA LEU A 22 -12.14 -25.96 -9.68
C LEU A 22 -13.33 -26.34 -8.78
N ALA A 23 -13.09 -26.72 -7.53
CA ALA A 23 -14.15 -27.02 -6.56
C ALA A 23 -14.68 -25.77 -5.83
N LEU A 24 -14.02 -24.61 -5.94
CA LEU A 24 -14.41 -23.38 -5.25
C LEU A 24 -15.49 -22.63 -6.05
N ARG A 25 -16.69 -22.44 -5.46
CA ARG A 25 -17.73 -21.58 -6.04
C ARG A 25 -17.31 -20.11 -6.00
N LYS A 26 -17.59 -19.35 -7.07
CA LYS A 26 -17.48 -17.89 -7.09
C LYS A 26 -18.80 -17.21 -6.70
N PRO A 27 -18.77 -16.05 -6.02
CA PRO A 27 -17.57 -15.38 -5.52
C PRO A 27 -17.13 -15.95 -4.15
N GLY A 28 -16.23 -16.93 -4.16
CA GLY A 28 -15.38 -17.23 -3.00
C GLY A 28 -14.35 -16.10 -2.85
N PRO A 29 -13.92 -15.81 -1.61
CA PRO A 29 -13.03 -14.69 -1.33
C PRO A 29 -11.77 -14.72 -2.22
N PRO A 30 -11.36 -13.58 -2.81
CA PRO A 30 -11.96 -12.25 -2.70
C PRO A 30 -13.28 -12.11 -3.48
N LEU A 31 -14.20 -11.29 -2.95
CA LEU A 31 -15.51 -11.00 -3.53
C LEU A 31 -15.43 -10.15 -4.82
N THR A 32 -14.29 -9.49 -5.04
CA THR A 32 -14.00 -8.67 -6.22
C THR A 32 -12.61 -9.00 -6.78
N LEU A 33 -12.32 -8.53 -7.99
CA LEU A 33 -11.02 -8.65 -8.63
C LEU A 33 -10.02 -7.61 -8.11
N LYS A 34 -8.74 -7.98 -8.07
CA LYS A 34 -7.66 -7.16 -7.50
C LYS A 34 -6.80 -6.53 -8.59
N ALA A 35 -6.37 -5.29 -8.37
CA ALA A 35 -5.36 -4.62 -9.18
C ALA A 35 -5.64 -4.75 -10.70
N ASP A 36 -4.75 -5.39 -11.47
CA ASP A 36 -4.91 -5.52 -12.93
C ASP A 36 -5.71 -6.77 -13.37
N GLU A 37 -6.24 -7.57 -12.44
CA GLU A 37 -6.94 -8.83 -12.75
C GLU A 37 -8.12 -8.66 -13.71
N PRO A 38 -8.93 -7.58 -13.62
CA PRO A 38 -10.07 -7.39 -14.51
C PRO A 38 -9.67 -7.41 -15.98
N ALA A 39 -8.59 -6.73 -16.33
CA ALA A 39 -8.13 -6.66 -17.71
C ALA A 39 -7.72 -8.03 -18.25
N TYR A 40 -6.99 -8.84 -17.47
CA TYR A 40 -6.53 -10.15 -17.92
C TYR A 40 -7.66 -11.19 -17.96
N TYR A 41 -8.55 -11.17 -16.98
CA TYR A 41 -9.65 -12.11 -16.92
C TYR A 41 -10.68 -11.87 -18.03
N LEU A 42 -11.13 -10.62 -18.19
CA LEU A 42 -12.06 -10.26 -19.26
C LEU A 42 -11.47 -10.49 -20.65
N MET A 43 -10.19 -10.18 -20.83
CA MET A 43 -9.49 -10.50 -22.07
C MET A 43 -9.47 -12.01 -22.36
N ALA A 44 -9.30 -12.87 -21.33
CA ALA A 44 -9.34 -14.31 -21.54
C ALA A 44 -10.75 -14.80 -21.94
N LEU A 45 -11.81 -14.21 -21.38
CA LEU A 45 -13.20 -14.51 -21.75
C LEU A 45 -13.55 -14.00 -23.16
N SER A 46 -13.15 -12.78 -23.50
CA SER A 46 -13.35 -12.19 -24.83
C SER A 46 -12.63 -13.02 -25.91
N ILE A 47 -11.38 -13.45 -25.68
CA ILE A 47 -10.69 -14.38 -26.58
C ILE A 47 -11.45 -15.71 -26.70
N ALA A 48 -11.93 -16.27 -25.58
CA ALA A 48 -12.59 -17.56 -25.56
C ALA A 48 -13.98 -17.57 -26.21
N ARG A 49 -14.74 -16.47 -26.09
CA ARG A 49 -16.15 -16.40 -26.51
C ARG A 49 -16.34 -15.64 -27.82
N ASP A 50 -15.57 -14.57 -28.04
CA ASP A 50 -15.76 -13.64 -29.17
C ASP A 50 -14.57 -13.59 -30.15
N PHE A 51 -13.43 -14.18 -29.80
CA PHE A 51 -12.20 -14.17 -30.61
C PHE A 51 -11.67 -12.76 -30.93
N ASP A 52 -11.86 -11.81 -30.02
CA ASP A 52 -11.33 -10.45 -30.12
C ASP A 52 -10.58 -10.01 -28.84
N LEU A 53 -10.17 -8.73 -28.79
CA LEU A 53 -9.59 -8.06 -27.62
C LEU A 53 -10.32 -6.73 -27.32
N ARG A 54 -11.60 -6.64 -27.69
CA ARG A 54 -12.42 -5.45 -27.42
C ARG A 54 -12.97 -5.52 -26.00
N CYS A 55 -13.16 -4.35 -25.40
CA CYS A 55 -13.81 -4.22 -24.10
C CYS A 55 -15.18 -3.58 -24.32
N ASP A 56 -16.20 -4.41 -24.55
CA ASP A 56 -17.57 -3.96 -24.77
C ASP A 56 -18.43 -4.11 -23.51
N THR A 57 -19.63 -3.55 -23.52
CA THR A 57 -20.59 -3.67 -22.39
C THR A 57 -20.87 -5.13 -22.02
N ARG A 58 -20.95 -6.03 -23.01
CA ARG A 58 -21.13 -7.47 -22.80
C ARG A 58 -19.98 -8.12 -22.00
N ASP A 59 -18.75 -7.60 -22.12
CA ASP A 59 -17.62 -8.12 -21.37
C ASP A 59 -17.71 -7.69 -19.91
N LEU A 60 -18.13 -6.45 -19.67
CA LEU A 60 -18.41 -5.96 -18.33
C LEU A 60 -19.56 -6.73 -17.68
N GLU A 61 -20.61 -7.09 -18.43
CA GLU A 61 -21.70 -7.93 -17.91
C GLU A 61 -21.21 -9.31 -17.46
N ARG A 62 -20.34 -9.98 -18.24
CA ARG A 62 -19.73 -11.27 -17.88
C ARG A 62 -18.93 -11.23 -16.59
N LEU A 63 -18.29 -10.10 -16.28
CA LEU A 63 -17.57 -9.92 -15.02
C LEU A 63 -18.50 -10.14 -13.83
N PHE A 64 -19.70 -9.56 -13.89
CA PHE A 64 -20.65 -9.57 -12.80
C PHE A 64 -21.49 -10.85 -12.73
N GLU A 65 -21.43 -11.71 -13.75
CA GLU A 65 -21.92 -13.10 -13.65
C GLU A 65 -21.15 -13.89 -12.57
N GLU A 66 -19.82 -13.70 -12.47
CA GLU A 66 -18.98 -14.40 -11.49
C GLU A 66 -18.65 -13.56 -10.23
N PHE A 67 -18.67 -12.23 -10.33
CA PHE A 67 -18.32 -11.29 -9.24
C PHE A 67 -19.42 -10.25 -8.96
N PRO A 68 -20.63 -10.64 -8.52
CA PRO A 68 -21.81 -9.75 -8.48
C PRO A 68 -21.84 -8.68 -7.38
N TYR A 69 -21.04 -8.80 -6.31
CA TYR A 69 -21.31 -8.08 -5.05
C TYR A 69 -20.51 -6.80 -4.81
N GLY A 70 -19.67 -6.35 -5.75
CA GLY A 70 -18.88 -5.13 -5.53
C GLY A 70 -18.27 -4.53 -6.79
N PRO A 71 -17.90 -3.23 -6.72
CA PRO A 71 -17.25 -2.56 -7.83
C PRO A 71 -15.90 -3.21 -8.13
N THR A 72 -15.55 -3.22 -9.40
CA THR A 72 -14.25 -3.67 -9.88
C THR A 72 -13.40 -2.47 -10.22
N HIS A 73 -12.29 -2.32 -9.52
CA HIS A 73 -11.39 -1.18 -9.71
C HIS A 73 -10.24 -1.52 -10.65
N ASN A 74 -9.66 -0.49 -11.25
CA ASN A 74 -8.42 -0.56 -12.03
C ASN A 74 -8.50 -1.51 -13.24
N LEU A 75 -9.64 -1.49 -13.95
CA LEU A 75 -9.74 -2.08 -15.29
C LEU A 75 -8.96 -1.20 -16.28
N ILE A 76 -7.83 -1.71 -16.77
CA ILE A 76 -6.93 -0.98 -17.66
C ILE A 76 -7.30 -1.22 -19.13
N VAL A 77 -7.75 -0.17 -19.80
CA VAL A 77 -8.14 -0.20 -21.21
C VAL A 77 -7.51 0.97 -21.96
N GLY A 78 -7.59 0.93 -23.28
CA GLY A 78 -7.00 1.94 -24.14
C GLY A 78 -7.76 2.14 -25.44
N SER A 79 -7.54 3.31 -26.02
CA SER A 79 -8.20 3.79 -27.23
C SER A 79 -7.25 4.71 -28.01
N ASP A 80 -7.45 4.81 -29.31
CA ASP A 80 -6.74 5.70 -30.24
C ASP A 80 -7.69 6.49 -31.14
N ASP A 81 -9.00 6.41 -30.90
CA ASP A 81 -10.05 7.03 -31.71
C ASP A 81 -11.00 7.91 -30.88
N GLY A 82 -10.49 8.47 -29.79
CA GLY A 82 -11.25 9.32 -28.86
C GLY A 82 -12.25 8.51 -28.03
N TRP A 83 -11.86 7.32 -27.58
CA TRP A 83 -12.68 6.40 -26.76
C TRP A 83 -13.94 5.87 -27.47
N ARG A 84 -13.98 5.87 -28.80
CA ARG A 84 -15.07 5.26 -29.58
C ARG A 84 -14.93 3.75 -29.63
N THR A 85 -13.70 3.26 -29.74
CA THR A 85 -13.36 1.85 -29.58
C THR A 85 -12.41 1.69 -28.40
N ILE A 86 -12.69 0.66 -27.59
CA ILE A 86 -11.95 0.39 -26.36
C ILE A 86 -11.39 -1.03 -26.43
N HIS A 87 -10.10 -1.15 -26.16
CA HIS A 87 -9.38 -2.42 -26.11
C HIS A 87 -8.75 -2.63 -24.74
N PHE A 88 -8.59 -3.89 -24.32
CA PHE A 88 -7.82 -4.18 -23.10
C PHE A 88 -6.37 -3.72 -23.27
N ALA A 89 -5.87 -2.90 -22.34
CA ALA A 89 -4.56 -2.24 -22.47
C ALA A 89 -3.46 -2.93 -21.63
N LYS A 90 -3.39 -4.26 -21.75
CA LYS A 90 -2.35 -5.13 -21.19
C LYS A 90 -1.89 -6.17 -22.25
N PRO A 91 -0.67 -6.71 -22.17
CA PRO A 91 -0.22 -7.77 -23.08
C PRO A 91 -1.13 -9.00 -23.02
N TYR A 92 -1.57 -9.46 -24.20
CA TYR A 92 -2.62 -10.49 -24.29
C TYR A 92 -2.15 -11.92 -24.06
N ALA A 93 -0.84 -12.19 -24.13
CA ALA A 93 -0.33 -13.56 -24.22
C ALA A 93 -0.71 -14.43 -23.01
N TYR A 94 -0.69 -13.92 -21.78
CA TYR A 94 -1.20 -14.69 -20.63
C TYR A 94 -2.67 -15.09 -20.81
N SER A 95 -3.54 -14.14 -21.13
CA SER A 95 -4.96 -14.37 -21.34
C SER A 95 -5.24 -15.31 -22.50
N PHE A 96 -4.44 -15.25 -23.57
CA PHE A 96 -4.55 -16.18 -24.71
C PHE A 96 -4.30 -17.63 -24.31
N PHE A 97 -3.22 -17.90 -23.56
CA PHE A 97 -2.94 -19.27 -23.10
C PHE A 97 -3.90 -19.73 -22.00
N ALA A 98 -4.46 -18.80 -21.22
CA ALA A 98 -5.42 -19.08 -20.17
C ALA A 98 -6.87 -19.21 -20.68
N ALA A 99 -7.18 -18.66 -21.86
CA ALA A 99 -8.53 -18.62 -22.44
C ALA A 99 -9.22 -20.00 -22.52
N PRO A 100 -8.57 -21.11 -22.91
CA PRO A 100 -9.22 -22.42 -22.91
C PRO A 100 -9.65 -22.86 -21.51
N PHE A 101 -8.92 -22.48 -20.46
CA PHE A 101 -9.28 -22.79 -19.09
C PHE A 101 -10.39 -21.88 -18.58
N ALA A 102 -10.33 -20.59 -18.93
CA ALA A 102 -11.41 -19.63 -18.66
C ALA A 102 -12.73 -20.05 -19.32
N ALA A 103 -12.69 -20.59 -20.53
CA ALA A 103 -13.85 -21.11 -21.24
C ALA A 103 -14.55 -22.26 -20.50
N VAL A 104 -13.78 -23.13 -19.85
CA VAL A 104 -14.28 -24.33 -19.17
C VAL A 104 -14.80 -24.03 -17.78
N ALA A 105 -14.10 -23.18 -17.02
CA ALA A 105 -14.36 -23.00 -15.59
C ALA A 105 -14.16 -21.55 -15.10
N GLY A 106 -14.26 -20.57 -16.00
CA GLY A 106 -14.20 -19.16 -15.62
C GLY A 106 -12.90 -18.77 -14.92
N ALA A 107 -13.00 -17.93 -13.88
CA ALA A 107 -11.84 -17.52 -13.10
C ALA A 107 -11.10 -18.71 -12.46
N GLN A 108 -11.82 -19.76 -12.04
CA GLN A 108 -11.21 -20.95 -11.43
C GLN A 108 -10.39 -21.75 -12.42
N GLY A 109 -10.78 -21.77 -13.69
CA GLY A 109 -9.99 -22.36 -14.76
C GLY A 109 -8.62 -21.69 -14.88
N MET A 110 -8.58 -20.35 -14.85
CA MET A 110 -7.33 -19.61 -14.90
C MET A 110 -6.44 -19.84 -13.66
N VAL A 111 -7.03 -19.96 -12.46
CA VAL A 111 -6.28 -20.35 -11.25
C VAL A 111 -5.70 -21.76 -11.40
N ALA A 112 -6.48 -22.71 -11.92
CA ALA A 112 -6.01 -24.07 -12.20
C ALA A 112 -4.87 -24.08 -13.23
N PHE A 113 -4.95 -23.23 -14.27
CA PHE A 113 -3.87 -23.02 -15.23
C PHE A 113 -2.59 -22.52 -14.54
N ASN A 114 -2.69 -21.53 -13.64
CA ASN A 114 -1.53 -21.05 -12.87
C ASN A 114 -0.91 -22.16 -12.00
N TRP A 115 -1.73 -23.01 -11.36
CA TRP A 115 -1.23 -24.16 -10.60
C TRP A 115 -0.51 -25.18 -11.48
N LEU A 116 -1.04 -25.47 -12.67
CA LEU A 116 -0.37 -26.33 -13.66
C LEU A 116 1.01 -25.79 -14.04
N LEU A 117 1.12 -24.47 -14.25
CA LEU A 117 2.39 -23.82 -14.54
C LEU A 117 3.38 -23.94 -13.37
N LEU A 118 2.93 -23.69 -12.13
CA LEU A 118 3.76 -23.85 -10.93
C LEU A 118 4.30 -25.28 -10.78
N LEU A 119 3.44 -26.28 -10.96
CA LEU A 119 3.81 -27.69 -10.93
C LEU A 119 4.79 -28.06 -12.04
N GLY A 120 4.59 -27.51 -13.25
CA GLY A 120 5.52 -27.63 -14.36
C GLY A 120 6.91 -27.09 -14.01
N MET A 121 6.97 -25.93 -13.35
CA MET A 121 8.23 -25.35 -12.88
C MET A 121 8.94 -26.22 -11.83
N ILE A 122 8.21 -26.72 -10.83
CA ILE A 122 8.76 -27.65 -9.82
C ILE A 122 9.33 -28.89 -10.50
N TRP A 123 8.60 -29.47 -11.45
CA TRP A 123 9.04 -30.65 -12.19
C TRP A 123 10.30 -30.39 -13.02
N LEU A 124 10.35 -29.29 -13.78
CA LEU A 124 11.53 -28.90 -14.56
C LEU A 124 12.73 -28.61 -13.66
N GLY A 125 12.53 -27.89 -12.56
CA GLY A 125 13.56 -27.61 -11.55
C GLY A 125 14.11 -28.89 -10.92
N ALA A 126 13.24 -29.81 -10.51
CA ALA A 126 13.64 -31.11 -9.97
C ALA A 126 14.40 -31.97 -11.00
N ARG A 127 14.02 -31.90 -12.29
CA ARG A 127 14.75 -32.56 -13.38
C ARG A 127 16.12 -31.94 -13.61
N TYR A 128 16.23 -30.63 -13.55
CA TYR A 128 17.49 -29.92 -13.69
C TYR A 128 18.46 -30.29 -12.56
N LEU A 129 18.03 -30.13 -11.31
CA LEU A 129 18.83 -30.44 -10.12
C LEU A 129 19.15 -31.94 -10.03
N GLY A 130 18.24 -32.81 -10.47
CA GLY A 130 18.42 -34.26 -10.45
C GLY A 130 19.52 -34.80 -11.37
N ARG A 131 20.15 -33.95 -12.20
CA ARG A 131 21.34 -34.31 -12.99
C ARG A 131 22.61 -34.45 -12.14
N SER A 132 22.65 -33.71 -11.03
CA SER A 132 23.84 -33.61 -10.16
C SER A 132 23.53 -33.99 -8.71
N ASN A 133 22.27 -34.32 -8.39
CA ASN A 133 21.80 -34.57 -7.02
C ASN A 133 20.85 -35.78 -6.98
N PRO A 134 20.74 -36.46 -5.82
CA PRO A 134 19.74 -37.51 -5.64
C PRO A 134 18.32 -37.02 -5.93
N GLY A 135 17.52 -37.87 -6.59
CA GLY A 135 16.17 -37.51 -7.06
C GLY A 135 15.24 -36.93 -5.98
N PRO A 136 15.15 -37.54 -4.78
CA PRO A 136 14.34 -36.99 -3.68
C PRO A 136 14.84 -35.62 -3.20
N VAL A 137 16.16 -35.42 -3.10
CA VAL A 137 16.76 -34.14 -2.67
C VAL A 137 16.48 -33.04 -3.69
N ALA A 138 16.62 -33.35 -4.99
CA ALA A 138 16.31 -32.42 -6.08
C ALA A 138 14.82 -32.01 -6.08
N LEU A 139 13.90 -32.96 -5.88
CA LEU A 139 12.48 -32.65 -5.78
C LEU A 139 12.17 -31.83 -4.52
N LEU A 140 12.74 -32.20 -3.37
CA LEU A 140 12.51 -31.51 -2.11
C LEU A 140 12.98 -30.05 -2.20
N PHE A 141 14.19 -29.81 -2.74
CA PHE A 141 14.70 -28.46 -2.97
C PHE A 141 13.82 -27.68 -3.94
N ALA A 142 13.47 -28.25 -5.09
CA ALA A 142 12.62 -27.57 -6.07
C ALA A 142 11.22 -27.25 -5.51
N SER A 143 10.65 -28.16 -4.71
CA SER A 143 9.36 -27.95 -4.06
C SER A 143 9.44 -26.83 -3.03
N GLY A 144 10.43 -26.84 -2.14
CA GLY A 144 10.66 -25.74 -1.19
C GLY A 144 10.90 -24.40 -1.90
N PHE A 145 11.68 -24.41 -2.98
CA PHE A 145 12.00 -23.22 -3.77
C PHE A 145 10.75 -22.51 -4.31
N PHE A 146 9.81 -23.26 -4.86
CA PHE A 146 8.60 -22.69 -5.46
C PHE A 146 7.43 -22.54 -4.49
N LEU A 147 7.26 -23.48 -3.54
CA LEU A 147 6.11 -23.49 -2.62
C LEU A 147 6.32 -22.62 -1.39
N LEU A 148 7.56 -22.42 -0.93
CA LEU A 148 7.90 -21.52 0.17
C LEU A 148 8.42 -20.20 -0.40
N SER A 149 7.57 -19.57 -1.19
CA SER A 149 7.86 -18.37 -1.97
C SER A 149 6.58 -17.57 -2.19
N ALA A 150 6.68 -16.25 -2.26
CA ALA A 150 5.56 -15.38 -2.60
C ALA A 150 4.94 -15.69 -3.97
N GLY A 151 5.67 -16.39 -4.84
CA GLY A 151 5.15 -16.91 -6.11
C GLY A 151 3.86 -17.73 -5.95
N VAL A 152 3.70 -18.47 -4.86
CA VAL A 152 2.47 -19.23 -4.61
C VAL A 152 1.26 -18.33 -4.48
N ALA A 153 1.38 -17.16 -3.85
CA ALA A 153 0.25 -16.24 -3.72
C ALA A 153 -0.27 -15.81 -5.10
N TYR A 154 0.64 -15.59 -6.05
CA TYR A 154 0.29 -15.23 -7.43
C TYR A 154 -0.34 -16.38 -8.23
N THR A 155 -0.36 -17.63 -7.74
CA THR A 155 -1.16 -18.68 -8.40
C THR A 155 -2.67 -18.43 -8.29
N PHE A 156 -3.09 -17.75 -7.23
CA PHE A 156 -4.48 -17.37 -7.01
C PHE A 156 -4.89 -16.08 -7.70
N TRP A 157 -3.94 -15.41 -8.36
CA TRP A 157 -4.15 -14.13 -9.00
C TRP A 157 -4.29 -14.31 -10.51
N LEU A 158 -5.22 -13.59 -11.11
CA LEU A 158 -5.47 -13.66 -12.56
C LEU A 158 -4.49 -12.75 -13.32
N HIS A 159 -3.20 -12.92 -13.06
CA HIS A 159 -2.11 -12.07 -13.56
C HIS A 159 -0.97 -12.88 -14.22
N PRO A 160 -0.10 -12.25 -15.03
CA PRO A 160 0.92 -12.95 -15.80
C PRO A 160 2.16 -13.41 -15.01
N GLU A 161 2.30 -13.16 -13.71
CA GLU A 161 3.57 -13.43 -13.00
C GLU A 161 3.97 -14.90 -13.07
N ILE A 162 3.07 -15.82 -12.73
CA ILE A 162 3.33 -17.26 -12.78
C ILE A 162 3.59 -17.74 -14.21
N PHE A 163 2.90 -17.14 -15.18
CA PHE A 163 3.11 -17.40 -16.60
C PHE A 163 4.52 -16.99 -17.06
N MET A 164 4.98 -15.80 -16.68
CA MET A 164 6.32 -15.32 -16.98
C MET A 164 7.39 -16.15 -16.24
N MET A 165 7.15 -16.52 -14.97
CA MET A 165 8.03 -17.44 -14.23
C MET A 165 8.18 -18.78 -14.96
N ALA A 166 7.08 -19.34 -15.45
CA ALA A 166 7.08 -20.60 -16.18
C ALA A 166 7.82 -20.48 -17.51
N ALA A 167 7.60 -19.40 -18.25
CA ALA A 167 8.30 -19.10 -19.50
C ALA A 167 9.83 -18.95 -19.28
N VAL A 168 10.24 -18.24 -18.22
CA VAL A 168 11.66 -18.16 -17.79
C VAL A 168 12.22 -19.54 -17.43
N THR A 169 11.48 -20.34 -16.67
CA THR A 169 11.89 -21.70 -16.27
C THR A 169 12.07 -22.61 -17.48
N VAL A 170 11.14 -22.58 -18.43
CA VAL A 170 11.22 -23.32 -19.70
C VAL A 170 12.44 -22.87 -20.51
N SER A 171 12.64 -21.55 -20.63
CA SER A 171 13.78 -20.97 -21.35
C SER A 171 15.11 -21.45 -20.78
N LEU A 172 15.32 -21.28 -19.47
CA LEU A 172 16.58 -21.65 -18.82
C LEU A 172 16.79 -23.16 -18.80
N TYR A 173 15.73 -23.96 -18.57
CA TYR A 173 15.83 -25.41 -18.59
C TYR A 173 16.31 -25.91 -19.95
N PHE A 174 15.61 -25.59 -21.03
CA PHE A 174 15.98 -26.08 -22.36
C PHE A 174 17.22 -25.40 -22.92
N GLY A 175 17.45 -24.14 -22.55
CA GLY A 175 18.58 -23.33 -23.00
C GLY A 175 19.91 -23.71 -22.34
N LEU A 176 19.90 -24.24 -21.11
CA LEU A 176 21.11 -24.60 -20.36
C LEU A 176 21.35 -26.11 -20.25
N THR A 177 20.36 -26.95 -20.57
CA THR A 177 20.54 -28.42 -20.49
C THR A 177 20.72 -29.06 -21.86
N GLU A 178 21.69 -29.96 -21.94
CA GLU A 178 21.84 -30.87 -23.08
C GLU A 178 21.03 -32.14 -22.87
N HIS A 179 20.50 -32.68 -23.95
CA HIS A 179 19.89 -34.00 -23.93
C HIS A 179 21.01 -35.04 -23.86
N GLU A 180 21.13 -35.74 -22.74
CA GLU A 180 22.02 -36.91 -22.63
C GLU A 180 21.48 -38.01 -23.54
N GLY A 181 22.33 -38.56 -24.40
CA GLY A 181 22.00 -39.31 -25.62
C GLY A 181 21.29 -40.66 -25.46
N GLU A 182 20.48 -40.87 -24.42
CA GLU A 182 19.56 -42.00 -24.35
C GLU A 182 18.39 -41.78 -25.31
N ARG A 183 18.22 -42.66 -26.31
CA ARG A 183 17.03 -42.65 -27.17
C ARG A 183 15.78 -42.79 -26.29
N PRO A 184 14.78 -41.89 -26.40
CA PRO A 184 13.58 -42.02 -25.59
C PRO A 184 12.87 -43.34 -25.90
N GLU A 185 12.66 -44.20 -24.90
CA GLU A 185 11.91 -45.46 -25.03
C GLU A 185 10.49 -45.24 -25.58
N ARG A 186 9.89 -44.06 -25.30
CA ARG A 186 8.51 -43.71 -25.67
C ARG A 186 8.47 -42.73 -26.84
N TRP A 187 7.67 -43.04 -27.86
CA TRP A 187 7.62 -42.28 -29.12
C TRP A 187 7.23 -40.81 -28.94
N TRP A 188 6.30 -40.50 -28.06
CA TRP A 188 5.86 -39.13 -27.78
C TRP A 188 6.91 -38.26 -27.09
N ARG A 189 8.02 -38.85 -26.60
CA ARG A 189 9.16 -38.12 -26.02
C ARG A 189 10.25 -37.80 -27.04
N ARG A 190 10.18 -38.39 -28.24
CA ARG A 190 11.15 -38.18 -29.33
C ARG A 190 11.27 -36.72 -29.77
N PRO A 191 10.19 -35.91 -29.87
CA PRO A 191 10.33 -34.49 -30.23
C PRO A 191 11.21 -33.71 -29.24
N LEU A 192 10.99 -33.90 -27.93
CA LEU A 192 11.73 -33.20 -26.86
C LEU A 192 13.18 -33.70 -26.67
N ALA A 193 13.56 -34.76 -27.37
CA ALA A 193 14.94 -35.22 -27.49
C ALA A 193 15.73 -34.47 -28.57
N CYS A 194 15.05 -33.80 -29.51
CA CYS A 194 15.69 -33.01 -30.56
C CYS A 194 16.34 -31.74 -29.96
N PRO A 195 17.67 -31.56 -30.08
CA PRO A 195 18.35 -30.37 -29.54
C PRO A 195 17.84 -29.06 -30.15
N ALA A 196 17.54 -29.05 -31.46
CA ALA A 196 17.01 -27.88 -32.14
C ALA A 196 15.64 -27.48 -31.60
N LEU A 197 14.72 -28.44 -31.40
CA LEU A 197 13.39 -28.14 -30.83
C LEU A 197 13.51 -27.60 -29.40
N ARG A 198 14.37 -28.19 -28.56
CA ARG A 198 14.61 -27.68 -27.19
C ARG A 198 15.07 -26.23 -27.21
N LEU A 199 16.03 -25.90 -28.06
CA LEU A 199 16.52 -24.53 -28.20
C LEU A 199 15.46 -23.60 -28.79
N ALA A 200 14.65 -24.08 -29.72
CA ALA A 200 13.53 -23.31 -30.27
C ALA A 200 12.49 -22.98 -29.19
N LEU A 201 12.14 -23.96 -28.34
CA LEU A 201 11.28 -23.76 -27.17
C LEU A 201 11.91 -22.79 -26.17
N SER A 202 13.24 -22.86 -25.99
CA SER A 202 13.95 -21.95 -25.09
C SER A 202 13.85 -20.49 -25.55
N GLY A 203 14.16 -20.23 -26.83
CA GLY A 203 14.09 -18.88 -27.40
C GLY A 203 12.68 -18.32 -27.40
N ALA A 204 11.72 -19.11 -27.90
CA ALA A 204 10.32 -18.71 -27.94
C ALA A 204 9.75 -18.41 -26.53
N ALA A 205 10.03 -19.25 -25.54
CA ALA A 205 9.56 -19.03 -24.17
C ALA A 205 10.15 -17.75 -23.55
N LEU A 206 11.44 -17.44 -23.77
CA LEU A 206 12.01 -16.19 -23.29
C LEU A 206 11.33 -14.98 -23.94
N THR A 207 11.05 -15.03 -25.24
CA THR A 207 10.35 -13.96 -25.94
C THR A 207 8.96 -13.70 -25.36
N VAL A 208 8.22 -14.75 -24.98
CA VAL A 208 6.90 -14.60 -24.34
C VAL A 208 6.97 -13.83 -23.01
N ALA A 209 7.99 -14.10 -22.18
CA ALA A 209 8.21 -13.34 -20.95
C ALA A 209 8.64 -11.89 -21.25
N SER A 210 9.58 -11.70 -22.18
CA SER A 210 10.09 -10.39 -22.58
C SER A 210 9.05 -9.51 -23.27
N TYR A 211 8.05 -10.10 -23.93
CA TYR A 211 6.93 -9.39 -24.54
C TYR A 211 6.06 -8.70 -23.48
N HIS A 212 5.94 -9.28 -22.29
CA HIS A 212 5.26 -8.62 -21.18
C HIS A 212 6.13 -7.53 -20.56
N LYS A 213 7.43 -7.84 -20.37
CA LYS A 213 8.42 -6.93 -19.76
C LYS A 213 9.79 -7.10 -20.41
N PRO A 214 10.27 -6.12 -21.22
CA PRO A 214 11.51 -6.24 -22.01
C PRO A 214 12.76 -6.58 -21.23
N VAL A 215 12.86 -6.07 -20.00
CA VAL A 215 14.02 -6.26 -19.14
C VAL A 215 14.34 -7.74 -18.92
N TYR A 216 13.35 -8.64 -18.99
CA TYR A 216 13.58 -10.08 -18.85
C TYR A 216 14.39 -10.68 -19.99
N ALA A 217 14.55 -9.98 -21.12
CA ALA A 217 15.45 -10.39 -22.20
C ALA A 217 16.91 -10.52 -21.75
N ALA A 218 17.31 -9.88 -20.64
CA ALA A 218 18.62 -10.07 -20.02
C ALA A 218 18.91 -11.55 -19.70
N LEU A 219 17.89 -12.36 -19.42
CA LEU A 219 18.03 -13.80 -19.17
C LEU A 219 18.44 -14.62 -20.42
N ALA A 220 18.56 -13.98 -21.59
CA ALA A 220 19.20 -14.57 -22.76
C ALA A 220 20.70 -14.80 -22.55
N LEU A 221 21.36 -13.92 -21.77
CA LEU A 221 22.82 -13.91 -21.54
C LEU A 221 23.42 -15.29 -21.24
N PRO A 222 22.92 -16.08 -20.28
CA PRO A 222 23.51 -17.40 -19.99
C PRO A 222 23.38 -18.41 -21.13
N VAL A 223 22.29 -18.35 -21.92
CA VAL A 223 22.09 -19.24 -23.07
C VAL A 223 22.97 -18.82 -24.23
N LEU A 224 23.01 -17.53 -24.53
CA LEU A 224 23.87 -16.95 -25.57
C LEU A 224 25.35 -17.21 -25.28
N TYR A 225 25.77 -16.98 -24.04
CA TYR A 225 27.14 -17.26 -23.57
C TYR A 225 27.51 -18.73 -23.82
N ARG A 226 26.64 -19.66 -23.42
CA ARG A 226 26.87 -21.10 -23.62
C ARG A 226 27.05 -21.47 -25.09
N LEU A 227 26.15 -20.98 -25.94
CA LEU A 227 26.13 -21.31 -27.37
C LEU A 227 27.32 -20.69 -28.11
N ALA A 228 27.67 -19.44 -27.79
CA ALA A 228 28.81 -18.74 -28.36
C ALA A 228 30.14 -19.39 -27.91
N ARG A 229 30.32 -19.64 -26.62
CA ARG A 229 31.54 -20.28 -26.07
C ARG A 229 31.76 -21.69 -26.65
N GLY A 230 30.69 -22.42 -26.92
CA GLY A 230 30.75 -23.74 -27.56
C GLY A 230 30.90 -23.73 -29.07
N ALA A 231 31.06 -22.57 -29.71
CA ALA A 231 31.06 -22.38 -31.17
C ALA A 231 29.86 -23.03 -31.90
N ARG A 232 28.69 -23.04 -31.25
CA ARG A 232 27.48 -23.74 -31.73
C ARG A 232 26.59 -22.83 -32.57
N TRP A 233 27.12 -22.30 -33.67
CA TRP A 233 26.45 -21.29 -34.50
C TRP A 233 25.08 -21.71 -35.05
N ARG A 234 24.94 -22.99 -35.47
CA ARG A 234 23.64 -23.53 -35.92
C ARG A 234 22.59 -23.51 -34.80
N HIS A 235 22.99 -23.89 -33.59
CA HIS A 235 22.12 -23.87 -32.42
C HIS A 235 21.78 -22.44 -31.99
N LEU A 236 22.74 -21.52 -32.10
CA LEU A 236 22.50 -20.09 -31.87
C LEU A 236 21.51 -19.52 -32.88
N ALA A 237 21.65 -19.85 -34.17
CA ALA A 237 20.72 -19.45 -35.21
C ALA A 237 19.30 -19.99 -34.98
N VAL A 238 19.17 -21.27 -34.55
CA VAL A 238 17.87 -21.84 -34.17
C VAL A 238 17.26 -21.08 -32.99
N TRP A 239 18.06 -20.79 -31.96
CA TRP A 239 17.59 -20.06 -30.78
C TRP A 239 17.12 -18.65 -31.17
N LEU A 240 17.97 -17.86 -31.84
CA LEU A 240 17.62 -16.51 -32.29
C LEU A 240 16.44 -16.49 -33.26
N GLY A 241 16.43 -17.39 -34.24
CA GLY A 241 15.34 -17.51 -35.22
C GLY A 241 14.01 -17.85 -34.55
N SER A 242 14.01 -18.76 -33.57
CA SER A 242 12.80 -19.08 -32.81
C SER A 242 12.32 -17.93 -31.92
N SER A 243 13.25 -17.18 -31.30
CA SER A 243 12.92 -16.00 -30.51
C SER A 243 12.30 -14.91 -31.39
N ALA A 244 12.88 -14.67 -32.56
CA ALA A 244 12.37 -13.71 -33.54
C ALA A 244 10.99 -14.11 -34.08
N LEU A 245 10.82 -15.39 -34.47
CA LEU A 245 9.54 -15.91 -34.93
C LEU A 245 8.45 -15.79 -33.86
N ALA A 246 8.75 -16.15 -32.61
CA ALA A 246 7.79 -16.00 -31.52
C ALA A 246 7.40 -14.53 -31.29
N GLY A 247 8.37 -13.61 -31.37
CA GLY A 247 8.12 -12.17 -31.26
C GLY A 247 7.24 -11.65 -32.41
N LEU A 248 7.54 -12.05 -33.64
CA LEU A 248 6.74 -11.72 -34.82
C LEU A 248 5.31 -12.24 -34.69
N LEU A 249 5.11 -13.48 -34.23
CA LEU A 249 3.78 -14.04 -34.04
C LEU A 249 2.99 -13.30 -32.95
N LEU A 250 3.65 -12.95 -31.84
CA LEU A 250 3.00 -12.18 -30.76
C LEU A 250 2.57 -10.79 -31.26
N VAL A 251 3.47 -10.09 -31.96
CA VAL A 251 3.21 -8.78 -32.55
C VAL A 251 2.14 -8.85 -33.64
N ALA A 252 2.20 -9.85 -34.53
CA ALA A 252 1.20 -10.04 -35.58
C ALA A 252 -0.19 -10.31 -34.99
N GLY A 253 -0.29 -11.12 -33.93
CA GLY A 253 -1.54 -11.34 -33.20
C GLY A 253 -2.08 -10.06 -32.56
N ALA A 254 -1.23 -9.27 -31.92
CA ALA A 254 -1.62 -7.98 -31.36
C ALA A 254 -2.10 -7.00 -32.45
N LEU A 255 -1.38 -6.91 -33.56
CA LEU A 255 -1.75 -6.06 -34.70
C LEU A 255 -3.09 -6.49 -35.31
N ALA A 256 -3.32 -7.81 -35.44
CA ALA A 256 -4.55 -8.34 -36.00
C ALA A 256 -5.79 -8.00 -35.16
N TRP A 257 -5.66 -7.95 -33.84
CA TRP A 257 -6.79 -7.69 -32.94
C TRP A 257 -6.95 -6.24 -32.49
N THR A 258 -5.85 -5.48 -32.41
CA THR A 258 -5.84 -4.12 -31.82
C THR A 258 -5.28 -3.05 -32.76
N GLY A 259 -4.78 -3.43 -33.94
CA GLY A 259 -4.07 -2.52 -34.83
C GLY A 259 -2.68 -2.11 -34.33
N LYS A 260 -2.24 -2.59 -33.16
CA LYS A 260 -1.01 -2.16 -32.48
C LYS A 260 -0.08 -3.35 -32.18
N PRO A 261 1.25 -3.15 -32.17
CA PRO A 261 2.21 -4.24 -31.91
C PRO A 261 2.18 -4.73 -30.45
N SER A 262 1.71 -3.90 -29.53
CA SER A 262 1.50 -4.23 -28.13
C SER A 262 0.59 -3.18 -27.49
N ALA A 263 -0.05 -3.55 -26.37
CA ALA A 263 -0.93 -2.70 -25.59
C ALA A 263 -0.26 -1.44 -24.99
N TYR A 264 1.04 -1.25 -25.19
CA TYR A 264 1.81 -0.11 -24.71
C TYR A 264 2.31 0.83 -25.83
N PHE A 265 1.82 0.66 -27.07
CA PHE A 265 2.25 1.47 -28.20
C PHE A 265 1.06 2.19 -28.85
N GLY A 266 1.22 3.51 -29.08
CA GLY A 266 0.34 4.30 -29.94
C GLY A 266 -1.11 4.44 -29.47
N GLN A 267 -1.37 4.48 -28.17
CA GLN A 267 -2.72 4.62 -27.63
C GLN A 267 -2.78 5.36 -26.30
N ASP A 268 -3.92 6.00 -26.05
CA ASP A 268 -4.29 6.49 -24.73
C ASP A 268 -4.66 5.29 -23.85
N ARG A 269 -4.27 5.34 -22.57
CA ARG A 269 -4.50 4.27 -21.60
C ARG A 269 -5.01 4.87 -20.30
N ALA A 270 -6.05 4.26 -19.74
CA ALA A 270 -6.61 4.69 -18.47
C ALA A 270 -7.11 3.48 -17.66
N GLY A 271 -7.12 3.64 -16.34
CA GLY A 271 -7.73 2.72 -15.39
C GLY A 271 -9.11 3.21 -15.00
N PHE A 272 -10.09 2.32 -15.08
CA PHE A 272 -11.47 2.61 -14.76
C PHE A 272 -11.98 1.77 -13.59
N SER A 273 -12.93 2.32 -12.84
CA SER A 273 -13.77 1.56 -11.92
C SER A 273 -15.08 1.22 -12.61
N VAL A 274 -15.55 0.00 -12.42
CA VAL A 274 -16.76 -0.53 -13.03
C VAL A 274 -17.69 -0.97 -11.90
N ASP A 275 -18.88 -0.38 -11.87
CA ASP A 275 -19.92 -0.70 -10.88
C ASP A 275 -20.78 -1.89 -11.35
N PRO A 276 -21.40 -2.64 -10.41
CA PRO A 276 -22.32 -3.71 -10.75
C PRO A 276 -23.51 -3.25 -11.62
N PRO A 277 -24.11 -4.14 -12.42
CA PRO A 277 -25.21 -3.80 -13.32
C PRO A 277 -26.39 -3.21 -12.54
N GLY A 278 -26.96 -2.12 -13.04
CA GLY A 278 -28.09 -1.41 -12.41
C GLY A 278 -27.71 -0.16 -11.61
N VAL A 279 -26.42 0.09 -11.39
CA VAL A 279 -25.89 1.28 -10.68
C VAL A 279 -25.31 2.33 -11.66
N TRP A 280 -25.56 2.21 -12.99
CA TRP A 280 -24.90 2.99 -14.04
C TRP A 280 -24.79 4.50 -13.76
N HIS A 281 -23.66 4.91 -13.19
CA HIS A 281 -23.18 6.28 -13.29
C HIS A 281 -22.46 6.44 -14.64
N ARG A 282 -22.44 7.70 -15.11
CA ARG A 282 -21.90 8.21 -16.38
C ARG A 282 -20.56 7.53 -16.77
N LEU A 283 -20.24 7.50 -18.08
CA LEU A 283 -18.94 7.07 -18.61
C LEU A 283 -17.80 7.41 -17.62
N PRO A 284 -16.98 6.43 -17.24
CA PRO A 284 -16.17 6.54 -16.05
C PRO A 284 -15.21 7.72 -16.17
N GLU A 285 -15.26 8.63 -15.20
CA GLU A 285 -14.21 9.63 -15.05
C GLU A 285 -12.88 8.88 -14.85
N PRO A 286 -11.77 9.33 -15.45
CA PRO A 286 -10.45 8.82 -15.10
C PRO A 286 -10.33 8.85 -13.59
N ALA A 287 -9.91 7.73 -12.98
CA ALA A 287 -9.77 7.67 -11.52
C ALA A 287 -9.03 8.94 -11.03
N PRO A 288 -9.60 9.72 -10.09
CA PRO A 288 -9.02 10.98 -9.70
C PRO A 288 -7.56 10.77 -9.28
N ALA A 289 -6.67 11.65 -9.74
CA ALA A 289 -5.24 11.63 -9.43
C ALA A 289 -4.92 11.74 -7.91
N GLY A 290 -5.94 11.77 -7.04
CA GLY A 290 -5.85 11.95 -5.59
C GLY A 290 -5.67 10.67 -4.76
N GLY A 291 -5.54 9.50 -5.38
CA GLY A 291 -5.27 8.24 -4.69
C GLY A 291 -3.80 7.97 -4.36
N GLY A 292 -3.02 8.95 -3.91
CA GLY A 292 -1.70 8.73 -3.29
C GLY A 292 -0.53 8.32 -4.19
N THR A 293 -0.65 8.42 -5.52
CA THR A 293 0.50 8.37 -6.43
C THR A 293 0.60 9.69 -7.18
N PRO A 294 1.76 10.39 -7.18
CA PRO A 294 1.96 11.54 -8.06
C PRO A 294 1.60 11.13 -9.49
N ALA A 295 1.02 12.08 -10.22
CA ALA A 295 0.70 11.90 -11.63
C ALA A 295 1.91 11.30 -12.35
N GLU A 296 1.74 10.12 -12.94
CA GLU A 296 2.80 9.54 -13.75
C GLU A 296 3.18 10.55 -14.85
N PRO A 297 4.48 10.82 -15.06
CA PRO A 297 4.91 11.83 -16.03
C PRO A 297 4.36 11.50 -17.42
N PRO A 298 4.04 12.51 -18.26
CA PRO A 298 3.50 12.32 -19.60
C PRO A 298 4.33 11.27 -20.38
N GLY A 299 3.66 10.24 -20.91
CA GLY A 299 4.30 9.14 -21.64
C GLY A 299 4.77 7.93 -20.82
N ALA A 300 4.55 7.91 -19.49
CA ALA A 300 4.78 6.72 -18.65
C ALA A 300 3.91 5.51 -19.06
N ASN A 301 2.79 5.77 -19.75
CA ASN A 301 1.88 4.75 -20.26
C ASN A 301 2.38 3.99 -21.50
N ALA A 302 3.52 4.37 -22.08
CA ALA A 302 4.10 3.76 -23.28
C ALA A 302 5.53 3.24 -23.03
N TRP A 303 5.99 2.20 -23.74
CA TRP A 303 7.33 1.61 -23.52
C TRP A 303 8.53 2.57 -23.68
N GLY A 304 8.34 3.74 -24.29
CA GLY A 304 9.39 4.75 -24.45
C GLY A 304 10.03 5.21 -23.14
N TRP A 305 9.34 5.09 -21.99
CA TRP A 305 9.93 5.46 -20.70
C TRP A 305 11.13 4.60 -20.29
N ILE A 306 11.23 3.37 -20.80
CA ILE A 306 12.32 2.42 -20.50
C ILE A 306 13.70 2.96 -20.95
N PHE A 307 13.71 3.89 -21.90
CA PHE A 307 14.92 4.52 -22.45
C PHE A 307 15.25 5.88 -21.81
N ARG A 308 14.53 6.28 -20.75
CA ARG A 308 14.82 7.53 -20.04
C ARG A 308 16.14 7.42 -19.27
N ALA A 309 16.72 8.59 -18.98
CA ALA A 309 17.86 8.66 -18.08
C ALA A 309 17.44 8.15 -16.69
N PRO A 310 18.32 7.43 -15.96
CA PRO A 310 18.01 6.95 -14.62
C PRO A 310 17.56 8.07 -13.69
N GLU A 311 16.50 7.82 -12.93
CA GLU A 311 15.91 8.81 -12.01
C GLU A 311 16.60 8.80 -10.64
N SER A 312 17.39 7.77 -10.32
CA SER A 312 18.01 7.59 -9.00
C SER A 312 19.48 8.00 -8.96
N GLY A 313 19.85 8.88 -8.02
CA GLY A 313 21.26 9.15 -7.68
C GLY A 313 21.94 8.00 -6.91
N PRO A 314 23.29 8.00 -6.79
CA PRO A 314 24.05 6.86 -6.23
C PRO A 314 23.71 6.53 -4.77
N ALA A 315 23.46 7.54 -3.93
CA ALA A 315 23.14 7.34 -2.52
C ALA A 315 21.79 6.63 -2.33
N ARG A 316 20.77 7.05 -3.09
CA ARG A 316 19.43 6.42 -3.11
C ARG A 316 19.51 4.98 -3.60
N LEU A 317 20.29 4.72 -4.65
CA LEU A 317 20.47 3.38 -5.19
C LEU A 317 21.03 2.38 -4.15
N VAL A 318 22.00 2.78 -3.33
CA VAL A 318 22.58 1.91 -2.29
C VAL A 318 21.53 1.53 -1.24
N GLU A 319 20.72 2.50 -0.84
CA GLU A 319 19.62 2.27 0.10
C GLU A 319 18.56 1.34 -0.49
N ASP A 320 18.06 1.68 -1.67
CA ASP A 320 17.00 0.93 -2.34
C ASP A 320 17.47 -0.49 -2.69
N PHE A 321 18.76 -0.69 -2.95
CA PHE A 321 19.36 -2.02 -3.08
C PHE A 321 19.23 -2.85 -1.80
N GLY A 322 19.46 -2.26 -0.63
CA GLY A 322 19.27 -2.92 0.65
C GLY A 322 17.81 -3.35 0.88
N TYR A 323 16.86 -2.45 0.57
CA TYR A 323 15.44 -2.75 0.60
C TYR A 323 15.03 -3.82 -0.42
N PHE A 324 15.61 -3.79 -1.61
CA PHE A 324 15.32 -4.79 -2.64
C PHE A 324 15.66 -6.20 -2.17
N LEU A 325 16.73 -6.37 -1.38
CA LEU A 325 17.15 -7.68 -0.88
C LEU A 325 16.41 -8.11 0.38
N CYS A 326 16.26 -7.20 1.35
CA CYS A 326 15.82 -7.53 2.72
C CYS A 326 14.65 -6.66 3.23
N GLY A 327 14.03 -5.86 2.37
CA GLY A 327 12.90 -5.00 2.73
C GLY A 327 11.69 -5.77 3.25
N ARG A 328 10.94 -5.13 4.16
CA ARG A 328 9.78 -5.69 4.83
C ARG A 328 8.65 -6.04 3.87
N HIS A 329 8.44 -5.23 2.84
CA HIS A 329 7.32 -5.36 1.89
C HIS A 329 7.74 -5.99 0.56
N THR A 330 8.98 -5.77 0.15
CA THR A 330 9.45 -6.00 -1.23
C THR A 330 10.74 -6.82 -1.31
N GLY A 331 11.33 -7.19 -0.17
CA GLY A 331 12.62 -7.87 -0.14
C GLY A 331 12.64 -9.22 -0.86
N LEU A 332 13.66 -9.47 -1.67
CA LEU A 332 13.87 -10.73 -2.37
C LEU A 332 13.98 -11.92 -1.41
N PHE A 333 14.80 -11.82 -0.37
CA PHE A 333 15.08 -12.95 0.51
C PHE A 333 13.94 -13.25 1.49
N PRO A 334 13.27 -12.25 2.11
CA PRO A 334 12.10 -12.53 2.93
C PRO A 334 10.96 -13.21 2.17
N TYR A 335 10.73 -12.82 0.91
CA TYR A 335 9.63 -13.33 0.10
C TYR A 335 10.00 -14.55 -0.75
N HIS A 336 11.30 -14.82 -0.92
CA HIS A 336 11.82 -16.00 -1.61
C HIS A 336 13.05 -16.59 -0.91
N PRO A 337 12.95 -17.14 0.31
CA PRO A 337 14.12 -17.54 1.13
C PRO A 337 15.07 -18.53 0.45
N PHE A 338 14.54 -19.38 -0.44
CA PHE A 338 15.35 -20.32 -1.20
C PHE A 338 16.26 -19.67 -2.25
N THR A 339 16.04 -18.40 -2.61
CA THR A 339 16.96 -17.65 -3.49
C THR A 339 18.28 -17.35 -2.78
N LEU A 340 18.24 -16.99 -1.50
CA LEU A 340 19.44 -16.83 -0.67
C LEU A 340 20.17 -18.17 -0.51
N LEU A 341 19.43 -19.25 -0.21
CA LEU A 341 20.01 -20.59 -0.12
C LEU A 341 20.65 -21.02 -1.46
N ALA A 342 20.00 -20.72 -2.59
CA ALA A 342 20.54 -21.00 -3.91
C ALA A 342 21.84 -20.23 -4.20
N LEU A 343 21.90 -18.95 -3.83
CA LEU A 343 23.12 -18.14 -3.91
C LEU A 343 24.24 -18.73 -3.05
N LEU A 344 23.94 -19.09 -1.79
CA LEU A 344 24.92 -19.68 -0.89
C LEU A 344 25.47 -21.01 -1.44
N LEU A 345 24.60 -21.89 -1.92
CA LEU A 345 25.03 -23.17 -2.53
C LEU A 345 25.86 -22.95 -3.80
N PHE A 346 25.52 -21.94 -4.61
CA PHE A 346 26.29 -21.55 -5.78
C PHE A 346 27.71 -21.09 -5.40
N LEU A 347 27.84 -20.25 -4.36
CA LEU A 347 29.12 -19.73 -3.90
C LEU A 347 29.98 -20.81 -3.20
N LEU A 348 29.37 -21.63 -2.34
CA LEU A 348 30.06 -22.58 -1.46
C LEU A 348 30.48 -23.90 -2.15
N GLY A 349 29.66 -24.49 -3.03
CA GLY A 349 29.81 -25.91 -3.39
C GLY A 349 29.49 -26.30 -4.83
N GLY A 350 29.28 -25.33 -5.73
CA GLY A 350 28.89 -25.56 -7.12
C GLY A 350 30.01 -25.42 -8.15
N ARG A 351 29.81 -25.99 -9.35
CA ARG A 351 30.60 -25.64 -10.54
C ARG A 351 30.20 -24.23 -10.96
N ARG A 352 31.09 -23.25 -10.77
CA ARG A 352 30.88 -21.85 -11.14
C ARG A 352 31.21 -21.62 -12.62
N SER A 353 30.43 -22.26 -13.50
CA SER A 353 30.64 -22.16 -14.94
C SER A 353 30.28 -20.76 -15.46
N GLY A 354 30.83 -20.39 -16.63
CA GLY A 354 30.61 -19.06 -17.20
C GLY A 354 29.14 -18.77 -17.49
N GLU A 355 28.34 -19.78 -17.83
CA GLU A 355 26.90 -19.62 -18.02
C GLU A 355 26.19 -19.23 -16.72
N ARG A 356 26.63 -19.75 -15.56
CA ARG A 356 26.01 -19.41 -14.27
C ARG A 356 26.41 -18.02 -13.80
N TRP A 357 27.64 -17.59 -14.07
CA TRP A 357 28.04 -16.20 -13.86
C TRP A 357 27.25 -15.24 -14.76
N ALA A 358 27.06 -15.60 -16.03
CA ALA A 358 26.21 -14.83 -16.94
C ALA A 358 24.75 -14.79 -16.48
N LEU A 359 24.23 -15.87 -15.88
CA LEU A 359 22.89 -15.90 -15.28
C LEU A 359 22.80 -14.99 -14.04
N LEU A 360 23.80 -15.02 -13.15
CA LEU A 360 23.84 -14.13 -12.00
C LEU A 360 23.94 -12.65 -12.43
N ALA A 361 24.75 -12.37 -13.45
CA ALA A 361 24.82 -11.03 -14.06
C ALA A 361 23.47 -10.61 -14.66
N ALA A 362 22.78 -11.50 -15.37
CA ALA A 362 21.44 -11.22 -15.90
C ALA A 362 20.43 -10.89 -14.80
N LEU A 363 20.41 -11.66 -13.71
CA LEU A 363 19.55 -11.41 -12.54
C LEU A 363 19.86 -10.05 -11.89
N ALA A 364 21.14 -9.70 -11.78
CA ALA A 364 21.57 -8.40 -11.28
C ALA A 364 21.17 -7.24 -12.21
N LEU A 365 21.29 -7.42 -13.53
CA LEU A 365 20.86 -6.43 -14.52
C LEU A 365 19.35 -6.15 -14.46
N VAL A 366 18.51 -7.18 -14.29
CA VAL A 366 17.06 -6.99 -14.13
C VAL A 366 16.74 -6.20 -12.86
N MET A 367 17.44 -6.49 -11.76
CA MET A 367 17.27 -5.76 -10.49
C MET A 367 17.72 -4.31 -10.64
N LEU A 368 18.92 -4.07 -11.16
CA LEU A 368 19.47 -2.74 -11.39
C LEU A 368 18.56 -1.92 -12.31
N PHE A 369 18.00 -2.53 -13.35
CA PHE A 369 17.03 -1.86 -14.21
C PHE A 369 15.85 -1.30 -13.42
N PHE A 370 15.21 -2.10 -12.56
CA PHE A 370 14.07 -1.59 -11.78
C PHE A 370 14.46 -0.52 -10.77
N LEU A 371 15.62 -0.67 -10.12
CA LEU A 371 16.11 0.32 -9.17
C LEU A 371 16.51 1.65 -9.83
N LEU A 372 17.01 1.61 -11.07
CA LEU A 372 17.47 2.80 -11.79
C LEU A 372 16.34 3.50 -12.58
N GLN A 373 15.44 2.73 -13.17
CA GLN A 373 14.46 3.24 -14.13
C GLN A 373 13.07 3.50 -13.53
N ILE A 374 12.70 2.77 -12.47
CA ILE A 374 11.45 3.00 -11.74
C ILE A 374 11.67 2.88 -10.22
N PRO A 375 12.57 3.71 -9.63
CA PRO A 375 12.86 3.68 -8.19
C PRO A 375 11.62 3.94 -7.32
N PHE A 376 10.57 4.57 -7.84
CA PHE A 376 9.33 4.79 -7.11
C PHE A 376 8.34 3.61 -7.18
N ASN A 377 8.60 2.59 -8.01
CA ASN A 377 7.66 1.51 -8.32
C ASN A 377 8.32 0.16 -8.69
N TRP A 378 9.52 -0.14 -8.19
CA TRP A 378 10.16 -1.45 -8.48
C TRP A 378 9.36 -2.65 -7.98
N HIS A 379 8.46 -2.43 -7.01
CA HIS A 379 7.65 -3.46 -6.36
C HIS A 379 6.48 -3.95 -7.22
N GLY A 380 5.99 -3.12 -8.15
CA GLY A 380 4.99 -3.51 -9.15
C GLY A 380 3.55 -3.05 -8.91
N GLY A 381 3.35 -1.83 -8.40
CA GLY A 381 2.05 -1.16 -8.27
C GLY A 381 1.23 -1.59 -7.05
N GLY A 382 0.07 -0.96 -6.83
CA GLY A 382 -0.71 -1.03 -5.58
C GLY A 382 -1.29 -2.39 -5.15
N GLY A 383 -1.10 -3.45 -5.94
CA GLY A 383 -1.47 -4.81 -5.60
C GLY A 383 -0.27 -5.75 -5.63
N PHE A 384 0.71 -5.58 -4.75
CA PHE A 384 1.89 -6.44 -4.73
C PHE A 384 1.97 -7.29 -3.46
N ILE A 385 2.64 -8.43 -3.57
CA ILE A 385 3.15 -9.22 -2.45
C ILE A 385 4.63 -9.51 -2.76
N GLY A 386 5.54 -9.04 -1.90
CA GLY A 386 6.96 -9.06 -2.22
C GLY A 386 7.26 -8.20 -3.45
N ASN A 387 8.35 -8.50 -4.16
CA ASN A 387 8.61 -7.82 -5.43
C ASN A 387 7.89 -8.50 -6.60
N ARG A 388 6.72 -7.99 -6.98
CA ARG A 388 5.89 -8.51 -8.09
C ARG A 388 6.63 -8.47 -9.43
N TYR A 389 7.43 -7.45 -9.69
CA TYR A 389 8.17 -7.36 -10.95
C TYR A 389 9.39 -8.27 -11.00
N TYR A 390 10.00 -8.60 -9.87
CA TYR A 390 11.17 -9.48 -9.85
C TYR A 390 10.81 -10.96 -9.69
N VAL A 391 9.59 -11.27 -9.22
CA VAL A 391 9.13 -12.66 -9.04
C VAL A 391 9.27 -13.49 -10.32
N ALA A 392 9.05 -12.88 -11.49
CA ALA A 392 9.15 -13.51 -12.81
C ALA A 392 10.54 -14.11 -13.08
N VAL A 393 11.61 -13.53 -12.53
CA VAL A 393 12.99 -13.97 -12.77
C VAL A 393 13.57 -14.79 -11.61
N VAL A 394 12.85 -14.90 -10.48
CA VAL A 394 13.20 -15.77 -9.34
C VAL A 394 13.59 -17.19 -9.76
N PRO A 395 12.94 -17.86 -10.73
CA PRO A 395 13.36 -19.20 -11.15
C PRO A 395 14.84 -19.29 -11.58
N GLY A 396 15.43 -18.20 -12.05
CA GLY A 396 16.86 -18.14 -12.40
C GLY A 396 17.79 -18.54 -11.26
N PHE A 397 17.45 -18.23 -10.01
CA PHE A 397 18.26 -18.62 -8.85
C PHE A 397 18.36 -20.15 -8.69
N LEU A 398 17.29 -20.89 -9.01
CA LEU A 398 17.33 -22.36 -9.00
C LEU A 398 18.37 -22.90 -9.98
N PHE A 399 18.50 -22.27 -11.15
CA PHE A 399 19.47 -22.64 -12.18
C PHE A 399 20.92 -22.21 -11.86
N LEU A 400 21.14 -21.42 -10.80
CA LEU A 400 22.48 -21.20 -10.25
C LEU A 400 22.98 -22.42 -9.46
N VAL A 401 22.08 -23.23 -8.91
CA VAL A 401 22.44 -24.40 -8.09
C VAL A 401 22.86 -25.56 -8.98
N ASN A 402 24.07 -26.09 -8.75
CA ASN A 402 24.50 -27.35 -9.36
C ASN A 402 24.35 -28.51 -8.37
N ARG A 403 24.96 -28.37 -7.19
CA ARG A 403 24.99 -29.40 -6.14
C ARG A 403 24.37 -28.83 -4.87
N ILE A 404 23.49 -29.60 -4.23
CA ILE A 404 22.85 -29.28 -2.95
C ILE A 404 23.72 -29.88 -1.85
N ALA A 405 24.85 -29.22 -1.57
CA ALA A 405 25.80 -29.62 -0.54
C ALA A 405 26.42 -28.38 0.12
N PRO A 406 26.56 -28.35 1.46
CA PRO A 406 26.16 -29.42 2.39
C PRO A 406 24.64 -29.52 2.56
N LEU A 407 24.11 -30.75 2.68
CA LEU A 407 22.67 -30.99 2.83
C LEU A 407 22.11 -30.35 4.12
N ALA A 408 22.95 -30.11 5.12
CA ALA A 408 22.59 -29.46 6.37
C ALA A 408 22.02 -28.04 6.20
N LEU A 409 22.24 -27.38 5.05
CA LEU A 409 21.64 -26.07 4.76
C LEU A 409 20.17 -26.17 4.31
N LEU A 410 19.71 -27.36 3.87
CA LEU A 410 18.36 -27.53 3.35
C LEU A 410 17.28 -27.26 4.41
N PRO A 411 17.38 -27.80 5.64
CA PRO A 411 16.42 -27.46 6.71
C PRO A 411 16.34 -25.96 7.01
N LEU A 412 17.43 -25.19 6.87
CA LEU A 412 17.43 -23.74 7.07
C LEU A 412 16.52 -23.02 6.06
N GLY A 413 16.53 -23.47 4.80
CA GLY A 413 15.63 -22.95 3.76
C GLY A 413 14.16 -23.19 4.10
N PHE A 414 13.82 -24.40 4.58
CA PHE A 414 12.47 -24.73 5.02
C PHE A 414 12.05 -23.96 6.28
N ALA A 415 12.94 -23.83 7.25
CA ALA A 415 12.69 -23.05 8.47
C ALA A 415 12.43 -21.57 8.13
N ALA A 416 13.29 -20.95 7.30
CA ALA A 416 13.12 -19.58 6.84
C ALA A 416 11.83 -19.42 6.02
N GLY A 417 11.53 -20.36 5.13
CA GLY A 417 10.27 -20.40 4.37
C GLY A 417 9.03 -20.46 5.27
N GLY A 418 9.03 -21.33 6.28
CA GLY A 418 7.93 -21.42 7.25
C GLY A 418 7.76 -20.13 8.07
N LEU A 419 8.86 -19.56 8.55
CA LEU A 419 8.86 -18.32 9.34
C LEU A 419 8.41 -17.10 8.55
N LEU A 420 8.88 -16.93 7.30
CA LEU A 420 8.68 -15.69 6.53
C LEU A 420 7.49 -15.79 5.56
N ILE A 421 7.24 -16.95 4.97
CA ILE A 421 6.13 -17.16 4.03
C ILE A 421 4.88 -17.70 4.73
N GLY A 422 5.02 -18.47 5.81
CA GLY A 422 3.88 -18.93 6.60
C GLY A 422 2.87 -17.83 6.95
N PRO A 423 3.32 -16.66 7.47
CA PRO A 423 2.45 -15.51 7.72
C PRO A 423 1.59 -15.09 6.52
N LEU A 424 2.07 -15.20 5.30
CA LEU A 424 1.33 -14.83 4.09
C LEU A 424 0.10 -15.71 3.87
N PHE A 425 0.20 -17.01 4.15
CA PHE A 425 -0.90 -17.97 3.97
C PHE A 425 -1.91 -17.94 5.10
N PHE A 426 -1.45 -17.67 6.32
CA PHE A 426 -2.31 -17.72 7.51
C PHE A 426 -2.85 -16.36 7.95
N SER A 427 -2.30 -15.24 7.48
CA SER A 427 -2.85 -13.93 7.84
C SER A 427 -4.31 -13.72 7.41
N PRO A 428 -4.80 -14.27 6.28
CA PRO A 428 -6.23 -14.29 5.96
C PRO A 428 -7.07 -15.23 6.84
N LEU A 429 -6.46 -16.24 7.46
CA LEU A 429 -7.12 -17.25 8.31
C LEU A 429 -6.98 -16.98 9.82
N GLY A 430 -6.11 -16.06 10.20
CA GLY A 430 -5.83 -15.65 11.59
C GLY A 430 -6.47 -14.31 11.91
N VAL A 431 -6.87 -14.13 13.17
CA VAL A 431 -7.50 -12.95 13.81
C VAL A 431 -7.92 -11.84 12.85
N SER A 432 -9.24 -11.65 12.71
CA SER A 432 -9.88 -10.57 11.96
C SER A 432 -9.17 -9.24 12.24
N VAL A 433 -8.72 -8.56 11.19
CA VAL A 433 -8.21 -7.19 11.25
C VAL A 433 -9.34 -6.25 10.85
N TYR A 434 -9.39 -5.09 11.49
CA TYR A 434 -10.41 -4.08 11.21
C TYR A 434 -10.45 -3.69 9.72
N TYR A 435 -9.28 -3.42 9.13
CA TYR A 435 -9.16 -3.27 7.67
C TYR A 435 -8.27 -4.36 7.08
N PRO A 436 -8.81 -5.37 6.38
CA PRO A 436 -7.99 -6.33 5.67
C PRO A 436 -7.21 -5.61 4.58
N THR A 437 -5.88 -5.62 4.70
CA THR A 437 -4.97 -5.07 3.68
C THR A 437 -4.21 -6.20 3.00
N LEU A 438 -3.81 -5.98 1.74
CA LEU A 438 -2.92 -6.91 1.02
C LEU A 438 -1.56 -7.10 1.73
N GLN A 439 -1.19 -6.18 2.62
CA GLN A 439 0.05 -6.21 3.40
C GLN A 439 -0.15 -6.74 4.83
N ALA A 440 -1.33 -7.26 5.19
CA ALA A 440 -1.63 -7.65 6.56
C ALA A 440 -0.64 -8.67 7.15
N HIS A 441 0.04 -9.49 6.32
CA HIS A 441 1.06 -10.44 6.76
C HIS A 441 2.28 -9.80 7.41
N VAL A 442 2.57 -8.53 7.14
CA VAL A 442 3.70 -7.82 7.77
C VAL A 442 3.46 -7.49 9.25
N ARG A 443 2.27 -7.77 9.79
CA ARG A 443 1.97 -7.68 11.23
C ARG A 443 2.64 -8.75 12.08
N ASN A 444 3.12 -9.79 11.43
CA ASN A 444 3.67 -10.92 12.12
C ASN A 444 5.13 -10.61 12.50
N ARG A 445 5.52 -11.04 13.70
CA ARG A 445 6.82 -10.80 14.32
C ARG A 445 8.05 -10.90 13.40
N PRO A 446 8.16 -11.86 12.46
CA PRO A 446 9.33 -11.94 11.58
C PRO A 446 9.55 -10.66 10.76
N PHE A 447 8.48 -9.95 10.40
CA PHE A 447 8.53 -8.73 9.60
C PHE A 447 8.86 -7.47 10.41
N ASP A 448 8.70 -7.49 11.74
CA ASP A 448 9.06 -6.36 12.62
C ASP A 448 10.57 -6.06 12.61
N HIS A 449 11.38 -7.07 12.29
CA HIS A 449 12.83 -6.99 12.21
C HIS A 449 13.34 -6.60 10.82
N LEU A 450 12.45 -6.56 9.82
CA LEU A 450 12.83 -6.16 8.47
C LEU A 450 12.73 -4.64 8.32
N PRO A 451 13.69 -4.03 7.60
CA PRO A 451 13.67 -2.60 7.33
C PRO A 451 12.43 -2.22 6.52
N PHE A 452 11.75 -1.18 6.98
CA PHE A 452 10.63 -0.60 6.26
C PHE A 452 11.16 0.23 5.07
N GLU A 453 10.63 0.00 3.88
CA GLU A 453 11.06 0.66 2.65
C GLU A 453 10.57 2.11 2.58
N HIS A 454 11.30 3.02 3.22
CA HIS A 454 10.94 4.43 3.34
C HIS A 454 10.77 5.16 2.00
N SER A 455 11.62 4.84 1.02
CA SER A 455 11.51 5.36 -0.35
C SER A 455 10.23 4.93 -1.07
N LEU A 456 9.50 3.94 -0.53
CA LEU A 456 8.19 3.51 -1.02
C LEU A 456 7.04 3.84 -0.05
N ALA A 457 7.28 4.58 1.04
CA ALA A 457 6.32 4.75 2.13
C ALA A 457 4.92 5.22 1.66
N ARG A 458 4.88 6.15 0.69
CA ARG A 458 3.63 6.67 0.11
C ARG A 458 2.95 5.70 -0.87
N LYS A 459 3.68 4.69 -1.34
CA LYS A 459 3.27 3.74 -2.40
C LYS A 459 2.88 2.36 -1.86
N ILE A 460 3.28 2.03 -0.64
CA ILE A 460 2.95 0.74 -0.03
C ILE A 460 1.45 0.73 0.33
N PRO A 461 0.65 -0.18 -0.25
CA PRO A 461 -0.78 -0.24 0.01
C PRO A 461 -1.03 -0.66 1.47
N GLY A 462 -2.15 -0.22 2.03
CA GLY A 462 -2.49 -0.54 3.42
C GLY A 462 -1.83 0.35 4.46
N TYR A 463 -1.17 1.45 4.05
CA TYR A 463 -0.78 2.55 4.94
C TYR A 463 -1.66 3.77 4.70
N ARG A 464 -1.80 4.59 5.73
CA ARG A 464 -2.47 5.90 5.68
C ARG A 464 -1.65 6.89 6.49
N GLY A 465 -1.70 8.15 6.11
CA GLY A 465 -1.02 9.20 6.84
C GLY A 465 -1.73 10.53 6.72
N GLN A 466 -1.30 11.45 7.55
CA GLN A 466 -1.83 12.80 7.66
C GLN A 466 -0.68 13.77 7.95
N VAL A 467 -0.76 14.96 7.37
CA VAL A 467 0.15 16.06 7.71
C VAL A 467 -0.42 16.81 8.92
N VAL A 468 0.41 16.98 9.94
CA VAL A 468 0.10 17.73 11.17
C VAL A 468 1.27 18.68 11.42
N ARG A 469 1.04 20.01 11.32
CA ARG A 469 2.09 21.06 11.44
C ARG A 469 3.30 20.80 10.54
N ASP A 470 3.05 20.58 9.24
CA ASP A 470 4.05 20.24 8.21
C ASP A 470 4.79 18.91 8.40
N LEU A 471 4.44 18.15 9.44
CA LEU A 471 5.01 16.83 9.70
C LEU A 471 4.08 15.74 9.19
N TRP A 472 4.62 14.79 8.44
CA TRP A 472 3.81 13.69 7.93
C TRP A 472 3.85 12.50 8.89
N PHE A 473 2.72 12.22 9.53
CA PHE A 473 2.51 11.04 10.36
C PHE A 473 1.84 9.95 9.54
N PHE A 474 2.38 8.74 9.55
CA PHE A 474 1.76 7.63 8.84
C PHE A 474 1.94 6.30 9.55
N GLY A 475 0.99 5.41 9.31
CA GLY A 475 0.94 4.09 9.93
C GLY A 475 0.05 3.15 9.14
N ARG A 476 0.00 1.90 9.59
CA ARG A 476 -0.79 0.87 8.92
C ARG A 476 -2.28 1.08 9.13
N ARG A 477 -3.06 0.95 8.06
CA ARG A 477 -4.50 1.24 8.05
C ARG A 477 -5.30 0.42 9.05
N ASP A 478 -4.88 -0.80 9.35
CA ASP A 478 -5.63 -1.68 10.24
C ASP A 478 -5.45 -1.38 11.73
N VAL A 479 -4.46 -0.57 12.10
CA VAL A 479 -4.10 -0.28 13.51
C VAL A 479 -3.91 1.21 13.81
N PHE A 480 -3.88 2.05 12.78
CA PHE A 480 -3.66 3.49 12.86
C PHE A 480 -4.71 4.22 12.03
N PHE A 481 -5.37 5.20 12.65
CA PHE A 481 -6.43 6.00 12.05
C PHE A 481 -6.22 7.48 12.39
N PRO A 482 -5.69 8.31 11.49
CA PRO A 482 -5.64 9.74 11.69
C PRO A 482 -7.03 10.34 11.46
N GLN A 483 -7.49 11.20 12.37
CA GLN A 483 -8.76 11.90 12.27
C GLN A 483 -8.58 13.35 12.69
N ARG A 484 -8.86 14.29 11.77
CA ARG A 484 -8.68 15.74 11.98
C ARG A 484 -7.24 16.12 12.35
N ASP A 485 -6.92 16.25 13.63
CA ASP A 485 -5.57 16.58 14.13
C ASP A 485 -5.07 15.53 15.14
N GLU A 486 -5.80 14.42 15.26
CA GLU A 486 -5.54 13.36 16.23
C GLU A 486 -5.10 12.08 15.54
N LEU A 487 -4.18 11.40 16.20
CA LEU A 487 -3.63 10.12 15.78
C LEU A 487 -4.25 9.02 16.63
N LEU A 488 -5.27 8.33 16.12
CA LEU A 488 -5.92 7.23 16.83
C LEU A 488 -5.13 5.94 16.63
N VAL A 489 -4.91 5.24 17.74
CA VAL A 489 -4.13 4.01 17.82
C VAL A 489 -4.99 2.87 18.33
N SER A 490 -5.00 1.74 17.62
CA SER A 490 -5.75 0.55 18.04
C SER A 490 -5.21 -0.04 19.34
N ALA A 491 -6.09 -0.61 20.14
CA ALA A 491 -5.70 -1.46 21.26
C ALA A 491 -5.15 -2.82 20.81
N GLY A 492 -4.29 -3.43 21.63
CA GLY A 492 -3.77 -4.78 21.45
C GLY A 492 -2.27 -4.80 21.12
N PRO A 493 -1.86 -5.27 19.92
CA PRO A 493 -0.45 -5.29 19.52
C PRO A 493 0.19 -3.89 19.47
N PRO A 494 1.53 -3.79 19.58
CA PRO A 494 2.23 -2.53 19.38
C PRO A 494 1.95 -1.94 18.00
N VAL A 495 1.60 -0.65 17.96
CA VAL A 495 1.35 0.09 16.73
C VAL A 495 2.56 0.95 16.39
N GLU A 496 3.04 0.79 15.16
CA GLU A 496 4.14 1.56 14.61
C GLU A 496 3.58 2.77 13.84
N ILE A 497 3.98 3.96 14.28
CA ILE A 497 3.70 5.25 13.65
C ILE A 497 5.03 5.83 13.21
N TRP A 498 5.12 6.23 11.97
CA TRP A 498 6.27 6.93 11.41
C TRP A 498 5.98 8.41 11.35
N LEU A 499 6.97 9.20 11.74
CA LEU A 499 6.96 10.65 11.66
C LEU A 499 8.07 11.08 10.69
N ALA A 500 7.69 11.81 9.65
CA ALA A 500 8.60 12.39 8.67
C ALA A 500 8.66 13.92 8.80
N SER A 501 9.88 14.45 8.76
CA SER A 501 10.16 15.89 8.88
C SER A 501 11.25 16.30 7.89
N GLU A 502 11.17 17.51 7.34
CA GLU A 502 12.24 18.13 6.52
C GLU A 502 13.33 18.80 7.36
N ARG A 503 13.23 18.70 8.69
CA ARG A 503 14.24 19.18 9.63
C ARG A 503 14.44 18.18 10.76
N PRO A 504 15.65 18.08 11.34
CA PRO A 504 15.84 17.24 12.50
C PRO A 504 15.05 17.80 13.69
N LEU A 505 14.24 16.95 14.29
CA LEU A 505 13.53 17.18 15.54
C LEU A 505 14.32 16.54 16.70
N ALA A 506 14.50 17.27 17.79
CA ALA A 506 15.16 16.78 18.99
C ALA A 506 14.17 16.08 19.94
N ASN A 507 12.92 16.53 19.96
CA ASN A 507 11.88 16.05 20.87
C ASN A 507 10.50 16.36 20.27
N ALA A 508 9.47 15.75 20.84
CA ALA A 508 8.08 15.97 20.52
C ALA A 508 7.23 15.91 21.80
N VAL A 509 6.26 16.82 21.92
CA VAL A 509 5.25 16.80 22.98
C VAL A 509 3.94 16.33 22.39
N PHE A 510 3.33 15.33 23.02
CA PHE A 510 1.98 14.88 22.69
C PHE A 510 1.07 15.05 23.90
N GLU A 511 -0.21 15.28 23.64
CA GLU A 511 -1.26 14.99 24.59
C GLU A 511 -1.80 13.59 24.29
N LEU A 512 -1.83 12.75 25.32
CA LEU A 512 -2.35 11.40 25.27
C LEU A 512 -3.70 11.35 25.96
N ARG A 513 -4.70 10.80 25.27
CA ARG A 513 -6.02 10.47 25.83
C ARG A 513 -6.34 9.01 25.58
N SER A 514 -7.23 8.44 26.40
CA SER A 514 -7.73 7.09 26.20
C SER A 514 -9.18 6.95 26.64
N PRO A 515 -10.02 6.24 25.88
CA PRO A 515 -11.39 5.96 26.28
C PRO A 515 -11.48 4.88 27.38
N ARG A 516 -10.35 4.26 27.75
CA ARG A 516 -10.28 3.24 28.80
C ARG A 516 -9.32 3.66 29.91
N PRO A 517 -9.82 3.99 31.12
CA PRO A 517 -8.99 4.11 32.31
C PRO A 517 -8.46 2.75 32.77
N GLY A 518 -7.59 2.74 33.79
CA GLY A 518 -7.07 1.52 34.40
C GLY A 518 -6.15 0.70 33.49
N GLN A 519 -5.39 1.37 32.62
CA GLN A 519 -4.40 0.72 31.76
C GLN A 519 -3.10 1.50 31.67
N ARG A 520 -2.06 0.78 31.26
CA ARG A 520 -0.74 1.34 30.99
C ARG A 520 -0.58 1.55 29.49
N ILE A 521 -0.31 2.78 29.08
CA ILE A 521 0.01 3.12 27.70
C ILE A 521 1.47 3.55 27.63
N SER A 522 2.23 2.98 26.69
CA SER A 522 3.63 3.35 26.52
C SER A 522 3.91 3.83 25.10
N ILE A 523 4.64 4.94 24.99
CA ILE A 523 5.22 5.44 23.75
C ILE A 523 6.72 5.17 23.80
N SER A 524 7.25 4.56 22.73
CA SER A 524 8.68 4.31 22.62
C SER A 524 9.26 4.80 21.30
N VAL A 525 10.41 5.47 21.39
CA VAL A 525 11.17 6.00 20.25
C VAL A 525 12.61 5.57 20.42
N ALA A 526 13.20 4.96 19.37
CA ALA A 526 14.59 4.50 19.37
C ALA A 526 15.02 3.65 20.60
N GLY A 527 14.09 2.93 21.23
CA GLY A 527 14.35 2.10 22.42
C GLY A 527 14.08 2.78 23.76
N GLU A 528 14.01 4.11 23.80
CA GLU A 528 13.54 4.85 24.97
C GLU A 528 12.03 4.69 25.10
N ARG A 529 11.55 4.46 26.32
CA ARG A 529 10.13 4.22 26.60
C ARG A 529 9.63 5.18 27.67
N ARG A 530 8.61 5.95 27.31
CA ARG A 530 7.80 6.75 28.22
C ARG A 530 6.47 6.04 28.44
N THR A 531 5.97 6.05 29.66
CA THR A 531 4.79 5.29 30.06
C THR A 531 3.87 6.19 30.86
N VAL A 532 2.59 6.16 30.51
CA VAL A 532 1.49 6.78 31.26
C VAL A 532 0.68 5.66 31.90
N GLU A 533 0.48 5.73 33.21
CA GLU A 533 -0.40 4.83 33.95
C GLU A 533 -1.72 5.55 34.21
N LEU A 534 -2.79 5.07 33.59
CA LEU A 534 -4.13 5.61 33.79
C LEU A 534 -4.74 4.93 35.02
N ALA A 535 -5.14 5.72 36.01
CA ALA A 535 -5.80 5.20 37.20
C ALA A 535 -7.14 4.54 36.82
N ALA A 536 -7.62 3.58 37.62
CA ALA A 536 -8.82 2.81 37.29
C ALA A 536 -10.12 3.62 37.46
N ASP A 537 -10.08 4.60 38.36
CA ASP A 537 -11.14 5.52 38.75
C ASP A 537 -11.06 6.87 38.01
N GLU A 538 -10.08 7.05 37.12
CA GLU A 538 -9.93 8.26 36.33
C GLU A 538 -11.07 8.43 35.30
N GLU A 539 -11.47 9.68 35.05
CA GLU A 539 -12.40 10.01 33.97
C GLU A 539 -11.84 9.56 32.61
N PRO A 540 -12.65 8.87 31.78
CA PRO A 540 -12.25 8.55 30.40
C PRO A 540 -11.87 9.81 29.63
N GLU A 541 -10.92 9.68 28.70
CA GLU A 541 -10.45 10.78 27.84
C GLU A 541 -9.74 11.92 28.57
N ARG A 542 -9.41 11.76 29.87
CA ARG A 542 -8.57 12.73 30.58
C ARG A 542 -7.22 12.91 29.85
N PRO A 543 -6.79 14.16 29.62
CA PRO A 543 -5.54 14.45 28.92
C PRO A 543 -4.31 14.23 29.79
N HIS A 544 -3.29 13.60 29.21
CA HIS A 544 -1.97 13.41 29.81
C HIS A 544 -0.88 13.95 28.89
N PRO A 545 -0.14 15.01 29.26
CA PRO A 545 1.00 15.45 28.48
C PRO A 545 2.12 14.41 28.56
N ILE A 546 2.71 14.08 27.41
CA ILE A 546 3.84 13.17 27.30
C ILE A 546 4.91 13.78 26.40
N GLU A 547 6.07 14.01 27.01
CA GLU A 547 7.26 14.45 26.30
C GLU A 547 8.07 13.24 25.86
N VAL A 548 8.47 13.24 24.59
CA VAL A 548 9.22 12.16 23.99
C VAL A 548 10.47 12.74 23.33
N ASP A 549 11.63 12.26 23.77
CA ASP A 549 12.87 12.56 23.09
C ASP A 549 12.88 11.84 21.73
N LEU A 550 13.41 12.48 20.71
CA LEU A 550 13.49 11.93 19.35
C LEU A 550 14.96 11.69 18.95
N PRO A 551 15.71 10.84 19.70
CA PRO A 551 17.08 10.53 19.33
C PRO A 551 17.09 9.62 18.08
N HIS A 552 18.15 9.74 17.27
CA HIS A 552 18.41 8.84 16.13
C HIS A 552 17.38 8.86 15.01
N ALA A 553 17.22 10.02 14.37
CA ALA A 553 16.53 10.12 13.09
C ALA A 553 17.23 9.30 12.00
N THR A 554 16.45 8.58 11.19
CA THR A 554 16.99 8.01 9.95
C THR A 554 16.89 9.07 8.86
N LEU A 555 18.03 9.61 8.42
CA LEU A 555 18.10 10.57 7.32
C LEU A 555 17.93 9.85 5.98
N LYS A 556 16.87 10.22 5.25
CA LYS A 556 16.53 9.74 3.92
C LYS A 556 16.52 10.88 2.92
N ARG A 557 16.36 10.56 1.64
CA ARG A 557 16.10 11.54 0.57
C ARG A 557 14.80 11.18 -0.13
N ASP A 558 13.92 12.16 -0.29
CA ASP A 558 12.69 12.00 -1.07
C ASP A 558 12.99 11.94 -2.59
N GLU A 559 11.94 11.79 -3.41
CA GLU A 559 12.06 11.72 -4.87
C GLU A 559 12.85 12.89 -5.47
N ASP A 560 12.63 14.11 -4.95
CA ASP A 560 13.32 15.34 -5.39
C ASP A 560 14.70 15.54 -4.74
N GLY A 561 15.19 14.58 -3.96
CA GLY A 561 16.49 14.63 -3.28
C GLY A 561 16.49 15.39 -1.95
N THR A 562 15.36 15.99 -1.56
CA THR A 562 15.15 16.68 -0.28
C THR A 562 15.44 15.74 0.90
N PRO A 563 16.27 16.16 1.87
CA PRO A 563 16.51 15.35 3.07
C PRO A 563 15.26 15.24 3.93
N VAL A 564 14.93 14.02 4.34
CA VAL A 564 13.79 13.73 5.21
C VAL A 564 14.29 12.93 6.42
N TRP A 565 14.01 13.43 7.61
CA TRP A 565 14.31 12.79 8.88
C TRP A 565 13.11 11.95 9.31
N LEU A 566 13.34 10.64 9.46
CA LEU A 566 12.30 9.68 9.83
C LEU A 566 12.47 9.18 11.26
N TYR A 567 11.38 9.22 12.00
CA TYR A 567 11.30 8.79 13.40
C TYR A 567 10.28 7.67 13.52
N ARG A 568 10.69 6.60 14.21
CA ARG A 568 9.85 5.45 14.49
C ARG A 568 9.26 5.57 15.89
N ILE A 569 7.97 5.82 15.98
CA ILE A 569 7.20 5.93 17.23
C ILE A 569 6.38 4.64 17.39
N VAL A 570 6.61 3.89 18.47
CA VAL A 570 5.84 2.69 18.77
C VAL A 570 4.95 2.93 19.98
N VAL A 571 3.65 2.84 19.78
CA VAL A 571 2.63 3.04 20.80
C VAL A 571 2.04 1.70 21.22
N ARG A 572 1.90 1.47 22.53
CA ARG A 572 1.30 0.25 23.08
C ARG A 572 0.17 0.60 24.03
N ALA A 573 -1.05 0.27 23.64
CA ALA A 573 -2.24 0.32 24.47
C ALA A 573 -2.86 -1.09 24.51
N ARG A 574 -3.07 -1.67 25.69
CA ARG A 574 -3.53 -3.07 25.80
C ARG A 574 -5.04 -3.21 25.69
N ARG A 575 -5.79 -2.19 26.12
CA ARG A 575 -7.24 -2.18 26.16
C ARG A 575 -7.73 -0.97 25.38
N GLY A 576 -8.94 -1.07 24.85
CA GLY A 576 -9.56 0.00 24.10
C GLY A 576 -11.07 0.04 24.30
N ALA A 577 -11.67 1.11 23.80
CA ALA A 577 -13.11 1.25 23.68
C ALA A 577 -13.44 1.82 22.30
N GLN A 578 -14.68 1.63 21.88
CA GLN A 578 -15.24 2.42 20.79
C GLN A 578 -15.46 3.86 21.26
N LEU A 579 -15.30 4.81 20.35
CA LEU A 579 -15.61 6.22 20.64
C LEU A 579 -17.11 6.46 20.55
N ALA A 580 -17.63 7.31 21.44
CA ALA A 580 -19.01 7.77 21.38
C ALA A 580 -19.23 8.61 20.10
N GLY A 581 -20.29 8.30 19.34
CA GLY A 581 -20.57 8.92 18.03
C GLY A 581 -20.08 8.10 16.82
N GLY A 582 -19.34 7.01 17.04
CA GLY A 582 -18.79 6.16 15.99
C GLY A 582 -17.67 6.84 15.19
N MET A 583 -16.85 6.05 14.50
CA MET A 583 -16.05 6.55 13.38
C MET A 583 -16.89 6.42 12.11
N GLU A 584 -16.72 7.32 11.13
CA GLU A 584 -17.19 7.06 9.76
C GLU A 584 -16.62 5.70 9.33
N ASP A 585 -17.50 4.75 9.01
CA ASP A 585 -17.26 3.32 8.73
C ASP A 585 -16.98 2.37 9.93
N ASP A 586 -17.96 2.28 10.86
CA ASP A 586 -18.39 1.04 11.53
C ASP A 586 -17.71 0.58 12.85
N ALA A 587 -18.45 -0.23 13.64
CA ALA A 587 -18.39 -0.38 15.09
C ALA A 587 -17.19 -1.17 15.71
N GLU A 588 -16.21 -1.71 14.99
CA GLU A 588 -15.26 -2.68 15.59
C GLU A 588 -13.87 -2.14 15.99
N PHE A 589 -13.46 -0.95 15.54
CA PHE A 589 -12.15 -0.41 15.91
C PHE A 589 -12.08 0.03 17.37
N GLN A 590 -11.31 -0.71 18.17
CA GLN A 590 -11.09 -0.39 19.58
C GLN A 590 -9.94 0.61 19.72
N VAL A 591 -10.26 1.86 20.02
CA VAL A 591 -9.26 2.91 20.27
C VAL A 591 -8.60 2.65 21.62
N GLY A 592 -7.29 2.43 21.60
CA GLY A 592 -6.48 2.28 22.80
C GLY A 592 -5.88 3.60 23.28
N ALA A 593 -5.44 4.45 22.34
CA ALA A 593 -4.90 5.77 22.63
C ALA A 593 -5.23 6.76 21.51
N ARG A 594 -5.39 8.03 21.87
CA ARG A 594 -5.46 9.20 20.97
C ARG A 594 -4.28 10.08 21.28
N LEU A 595 -3.53 10.47 20.25
CA LEU A 595 -2.37 11.35 20.40
C LEU A 595 -2.59 12.64 19.61
N SER A 596 -2.41 13.78 20.27
CA SER A 596 -2.43 15.11 19.66
C SER A 596 -1.02 15.70 19.73
N TYR A 597 -0.43 16.07 18.59
CA TYR A 597 0.93 16.60 18.55
C TYR A 597 0.95 18.12 18.83
N TYR A 598 1.73 18.55 19.82
CA TYR A 598 1.80 19.93 20.31
C TYR A 598 3.04 20.71 19.89
N GLY A 599 3.98 20.08 19.19
CA GLY A 599 5.25 20.69 18.79
C GLY A 599 6.44 20.18 19.59
N SER A 600 7.53 20.94 19.55
CA SER A 600 8.70 20.67 20.42
C SER A 600 8.48 21.22 21.84
N ARG A 601 9.28 20.77 22.81
CA ARG A 601 9.29 21.28 24.19
C ARG A 601 9.51 22.77 24.24
N GLU A 602 10.40 23.27 23.39
CA GLU A 602 10.71 24.70 23.28
C GLU A 602 9.52 25.48 22.73
N GLU A 603 8.81 24.95 21.73
CA GLU A 603 7.58 25.55 21.20
C GLU A 603 6.43 25.51 22.23
N VAL A 604 6.33 24.45 23.03
CA VAL A 604 5.33 24.34 24.09
C VAL A 604 5.64 25.28 25.25
N ALA A 605 6.91 25.40 25.64
CA ALA A 605 7.37 26.32 26.68
C ALA A 605 7.46 27.78 26.23
N ALA A 606 7.37 28.06 24.92
CA ALA A 606 7.43 29.42 24.39
C ALA A 606 6.35 30.31 25.02
N ASP A 607 6.75 31.53 25.37
CA ASP A 607 5.86 32.53 25.91
C ASP A 607 5.00 33.15 24.79
N LEU A 608 3.88 32.49 24.52
CA LEU A 608 2.88 32.87 23.52
C LEU A 608 1.72 33.67 24.11
N TYR A 609 1.69 33.86 25.43
CA TYR A 609 0.50 34.29 26.15
C TYR A 609 0.46 35.81 26.32
N HIS A 610 0.60 36.54 25.21
CA HIS A 610 0.50 38.00 25.18
C HIS A 610 -0.38 38.43 24.01
N ALA A 611 -1.60 38.88 24.32
CA ALA A 611 -2.58 39.31 23.35
C ALA A 611 -2.94 40.78 23.53
N GLU A 612 -3.05 41.51 22.43
CA GLU A 612 -3.58 42.87 22.42
C GLU A 612 -4.91 42.89 21.65
N TRP A 613 -5.99 43.23 22.34
CA TRP A 613 -7.30 43.37 21.74
C TRP A 613 -7.47 44.76 21.12
N GLY A 614 -7.95 44.81 19.89
CA GLY A 614 -8.36 46.04 19.24
C GLY A 614 -9.63 46.65 19.85
N PRO A 615 -10.06 47.83 19.39
CA PRO A 615 -11.34 48.39 19.79
C PRO A 615 -12.47 47.43 19.39
N ILE A 616 -13.39 47.18 20.32
CA ILE A 616 -14.54 46.30 20.14
C ILE A 616 -15.80 47.07 20.47
N GLU A 617 -16.76 47.06 19.54
CA GLU A 617 -18.11 47.57 19.73
C GLU A 617 -19.02 46.40 20.13
N LEU A 618 -19.42 46.37 21.40
CA LEU A 618 -20.32 45.37 21.96
C LEU A 618 -21.67 46.02 22.28
N PRO A 619 -22.81 45.42 21.90
CA PRO A 619 -24.11 45.89 22.35
C PRO A 619 -24.18 45.88 23.88
N ALA A 620 -24.63 46.99 24.48
CA ALA A 620 -24.80 47.08 25.94
C ALA A 620 -25.92 46.13 26.44
N GLU A 621 -26.83 45.76 25.55
CA GLU A 621 -27.98 44.90 25.82
C GLU A 621 -28.07 43.78 24.77
N VAL A 622 -28.30 42.55 25.23
CA VAL A 622 -28.50 41.35 24.40
C VAL A 622 -29.67 40.54 24.91
N ILE A 623 -30.25 39.67 24.06
CA ILE A 623 -31.44 38.88 24.41
C ILE A 623 -31.02 37.51 24.97
N ALA A 624 -31.60 37.11 26.10
CA ALA A 624 -31.38 35.82 26.73
C ALA A 624 -31.60 34.64 25.76
N GLY A 625 -30.69 33.66 25.79
CA GLY A 625 -30.72 32.47 24.93
C GLY A 625 -30.43 32.73 23.44
N GLY A 626 -30.11 33.98 23.07
CA GLY A 626 -29.74 34.35 21.71
C GLY A 626 -28.28 34.00 21.34
N ARG A 627 -27.90 34.37 20.11
CA ARG A 627 -26.52 34.32 19.61
C ARG A 627 -26.09 35.70 19.12
N LEU A 628 -24.87 36.09 19.46
CA LEU A 628 -24.23 37.34 19.06
C LEU A 628 -23.02 37.02 18.17
N THR A 629 -22.93 37.66 17.01
CA THR A 629 -21.70 37.68 16.21
C THR A 629 -20.93 38.96 16.51
N LEU A 630 -19.74 38.83 17.12
CA LEU A 630 -18.90 39.94 17.54
C LEU A 630 -17.64 40.02 16.66
N PRO A 631 -17.50 41.05 15.81
CA PRO A 631 -16.25 41.31 15.11
C PRO A 631 -15.17 41.73 16.10
N VAL A 632 -14.07 40.98 16.15
CA VAL A 632 -12.92 41.28 17.00
C VAL A 632 -11.66 41.39 16.15
N THR A 633 -10.80 42.32 16.52
CA THR A 633 -9.42 42.37 16.04
C THR A 633 -8.50 42.01 17.19
N ILE A 634 -7.62 41.04 16.96
CA ILE A 634 -6.62 40.63 17.96
C ILE A 634 -5.23 40.67 17.36
N ARG A 635 -4.26 41.15 18.14
CA ARG A 635 -2.85 41.20 17.79
C ARG A 635 -2.06 40.22 18.64
N ASN A 636 -1.17 39.47 18.00
CA ASN A 636 -0.18 38.68 18.71
C ASN A 636 0.90 39.63 19.28
N ALA A 637 0.84 39.92 20.58
CA ALA A 637 1.82 40.76 21.28
C ALA A 637 2.98 39.95 21.88
N SER A 638 3.02 38.63 21.61
CA SER A 638 4.08 37.75 22.07
C SER A 638 5.29 37.77 21.14
N LYS A 639 6.37 37.10 21.55
CA LYS A 639 7.61 37.01 20.75
C LYS A 639 7.66 35.80 19.81
N ALA A 640 6.63 34.95 19.84
CA ALA A 640 6.57 33.74 19.04
C ALA A 640 5.22 33.63 18.30
N PRO A 641 5.17 32.93 17.16
CA PRO A 641 3.95 32.85 16.36
C PRO A 641 2.87 32.04 17.07
N TRP A 642 1.61 32.46 16.93
CA TRP A 642 0.46 31.68 17.39
C TRP A 642 0.07 30.64 16.34
N PRO A 643 0.17 29.34 16.64
CA PRO A 643 -0.25 28.29 15.71
C PRO A 643 -1.78 28.31 15.53
N ALA A 644 -2.29 28.20 14.31
CA ALA A 644 -3.72 28.20 14.00
C ALA A 644 -4.32 26.80 13.79
N SER A 645 -3.48 25.77 13.62
CA SER A 645 -3.90 24.40 13.33
C SER A 645 -3.23 23.37 14.26
N ALA A 646 -3.77 22.15 14.29
CA ALA A 646 -3.28 21.03 15.09
C ALA A 646 -3.39 21.22 16.62
N GLY A 647 -2.71 20.35 17.37
CA GLY A 647 -2.65 20.43 18.82
C GLY A 647 -1.80 21.61 19.30
N GLY A 648 -2.22 22.23 20.40
CA GLY A 648 -1.59 23.44 20.93
C GLY A 648 -1.86 24.71 20.11
N ARG A 649 -2.83 24.67 19.18
CA ARG A 649 -3.31 25.84 18.42
C ARG A 649 -3.93 26.90 19.32
N VAL A 650 -3.83 28.17 18.92
CA VAL A 650 -4.49 29.29 19.58
C VAL A 650 -5.86 29.50 18.96
N GLN A 651 -6.88 29.60 19.80
CA GLN A 651 -8.25 29.94 19.41
C GLN A 651 -8.77 31.05 20.31
N LEU A 652 -9.73 31.84 19.82
CA LEU A 652 -10.44 32.78 20.67
C LEU A 652 -11.67 32.10 21.27
N SER A 653 -11.96 32.41 22.52
CA SER A 653 -13.13 31.94 23.24
C SER A 653 -13.60 33.01 24.21
N TYR A 654 -14.58 32.68 25.04
CA TYR A 654 -15.13 33.58 26.03
C TYR A 654 -15.66 32.84 27.25
N HIS A 655 -15.87 33.60 28.32
CA HIS A 655 -16.49 33.20 29.57
C HIS A 655 -17.62 34.19 29.91
N TRP A 656 -18.66 33.71 30.58
CA TRP A 656 -19.69 34.55 31.20
C TRP A 656 -19.55 34.48 32.71
N LEU A 657 -19.42 35.63 33.36
CA LEU A 657 -19.39 35.77 34.81
C LEU A 657 -20.63 36.53 35.28
N ALA A 658 -21.27 36.05 36.33
CA ALA A 658 -22.37 36.75 37.00
C ALA A 658 -21.85 37.96 37.81
N PRO A 659 -22.72 38.86 38.30
CA PRO A 659 -22.31 40.09 39.00
C PRO A 659 -21.51 39.87 40.28
N ASP A 660 -21.72 38.72 40.92
CA ASP A 660 -21.01 38.29 42.13
C ASP A 660 -19.64 37.65 41.81
N GLY A 661 -19.26 37.60 40.53
CA GLY A 661 -18.04 36.99 40.03
C GLY A 661 -18.09 35.47 39.87
N SER A 662 -19.23 34.83 40.15
CA SER A 662 -19.40 33.40 39.89
C SER A 662 -19.45 33.11 38.39
N VAL A 663 -19.01 31.93 38.00
CA VAL A 663 -18.91 31.53 36.60
C VAL A 663 -20.25 30.98 36.14
N GLU A 664 -20.92 31.69 35.23
CA GLU A 664 -22.14 31.22 34.54
C GLU A 664 -21.77 30.28 33.39
N LEU A 665 -20.74 30.62 32.63
CA LEU A 665 -20.19 29.78 31.56
C LEU A 665 -18.66 29.89 31.55
N TRP A 666 -17.98 28.78 31.77
CA TRP A 666 -16.53 28.71 31.60
C TRP A 666 -16.12 28.36 30.17
N GLU A 667 -16.79 27.43 29.51
CA GLU A 667 -16.33 26.94 28.20
C GLU A 667 -17.17 27.51 27.06
N GLY A 668 -16.78 28.69 26.57
CA GLY A 668 -17.39 29.32 25.40
C GLY A 668 -17.03 28.65 24.07
N GLU A 669 -17.81 28.95 23.02
CA GLU A 669 -17.57 28.46 21.66
C GLU A 669 -16.22 28.96 21.11
N ARG A 670 -15.46 28.06 20.46
CA ARG A 670 -14.15 28.39 19.89
C ARG A 670 -14.24 29.06 18.52
N THR A 671 -13.53 30.17 18.37
CA THR A 671 -13.29 30.85 17.09
C THR A 671 -11.86 30.57 16.61
N ARG A 672 -11.72 29.97 15.43
CA ARG A 672 -10.40 29.59 14.86
C ARG A 672 -9.71 30.79 14.22
N LEU A 673 -8.38 30.83 14.35
CA LEU A 673 -7.53 31.70 13.52
C LEU A 673 -7.53 31.21 12.06
N PRO A 674 -7.48 32.10 11.06
CA PRO A 674 -7.46 31.74 9.64
C PRO A 674 -6.10 31.20 9.18
N ALA A 675 -5.01 31.61 9.83
CA ALA A 675 -3.64 31.19 9.60
C ALA A 675 -2.81 31.47 10.86
N ASP A 676 -1.60 30.90 10.92
CA ASP A 676 -0.64 31.18 12.00
C ASP A 676 -0.38 32.69 12.09
N LEU A 677 -0.46 33.26 13.30
CA LEU A 677 -0.34 34.71 13.50
C LEU A 677 1.07 35.06 14.00
N ALA A 678 1.87 35.72 13.17
CA ALA A 678 3.25 36.06 13.52
C ALA A 678 3.33 37.13 14.64
N PRO A 679 4.47 37.26 15.36
CA PRO A 679 4.67 38.34 16.32
C PRO A 679 4.38 39.72 15.74
N GLY A 680 3.48 40.47 16.39
CA GLY A 680 3.05 41.81 16.01
C GLY A 680 1.94 41.86 14.95
N GLU A 681 1.59 40.74 14.32
CA GLU A 681 0.52 40.63 13.32
C GLU A 681 -0.87 40.64 13.96
N GLN A 682 -1.88 41.02 13.19
CA GLN A 682 -3.28 41.13 13.63
C GLN A 682 -4.21 40.28 12.77
N ALA A 683 -5.24 39.71 13.40
CA ALA A 683 -6.33 39.02 12.72
C ALA A 683 -7.68 39.62 13.10
N ALA A 684 -8.55 39.80 12.11
CA ALA A 684 -9.94 40.18 12.31
C ALA A 684 -10.85 38.95 12.17
N LEU A 685 -11.68 38.68 13.18
CA LEU A 685 -12.43 37.43 13.34
C LEU A 685 -13.86 37.71 13.78
N PRO A 686 -14.87 37.04 13.21
CA PRO A 686 -16.23 37.09 13.71
C PRO A 686 -16.43 36.03 14.80
N MET A 687 -16.35 36.41 16.08
CA MET A 687 -16.60 35.51 17.19
C MET A 687 -18.11 35.24 17.35
N GLN A 688 -18.50 33.97 17.49
CA GLN A 688 -19.88 33.59 17.78
C GLN A 688 -20.04 33.35 19.29
N ILE A 689 -20.95 34.11 19.91
CA ILE A 689 -21.14 34.14 21.36
C ILE A 689 -22.57 33.72 21.67
N ALA A 690 -22.72 32.62 22.40
CA ALA A 690 -23.99 32.19 22.95
C ALA A 690 -24.28 33.00 24.21
N VAL A 691 -25.48 33.58 24.28
CA VAL A 691 -25.92 34.43 25.40
C VAL A 691 -26.55 33.55 26.49
N PRO A 692 -26.32 33.81 27.79
CA PRO A 692 -26.98 33.09 28.88
C PRO A 692 -28.50 33.07 28.74
N ASN A 693 -29.13 31.99 29.17
CA ASN A 693 -30.59 31.84 29.12
C ASN A 693 -31.32 32.63 30.21
N VAL A 694 -30.60 33.04 31.25
CA VAL A 694 -31.15 33.78 32.39
C VAL A 694 -30.92 35.28 32.16
N PRO A 695 -31.96 36.12 32.22
CA PRO A 695 -31.80 37.57 32.16
C PRO A 695 -31.08 38.10 33.39
N GLY A 696 -30.24 39.12 33.20
CA GLY A 696 -29.44 39.70 34.28
C GLY A 696 -28.25 40.48 33.75
N SER A 697 -27.48 41.05 34.66
CA SER A 697 -26.21 41.71 34.34
C SER A 697 -25.08 40.68 34.36
N TYR A 698 -24.21 40.68 33.35
CA TYR A 698 -23.10 39.76 33.26
C TYR A 698 -21.83 40.46 32.77
N ASP A 699 -20.68 39.89 33.10
CA ASP A 699 -19.41 40.23 32.48
C ASP A 699 -19.06 39.18 31.43
N LEU A 700 -18.98 39.62 30.17
CA LEU A 700 -18.40 38.86 29.07
C LEU A 700 -16.89 39.03 29.08
N VAL A 701 -16.16 37.93 29.25
CA VAL A 701 -14.69 37.90 29.21
C VAL A 701 -14.25 37.20 27.95
N LEU A 702 -13.70 37.95 26.99
CA LEU A 702 -13.08 37.38 25.79
C LEU A 702 -11.64 37.01 26.10
N GLU A 703 -11.23 35.82 25.67
CA GLU A 703 -9.89 35.33 25.97
C GLU A 703 -9.37 34.37 24.89
N PRO A 704 -8.09 34.46 24.49
CA PRO A 704 -7.45 33.41 23.73
C PRO A 704 -7.13 32.20 24.61
N VAL A 705 -7.22 31.02 24.03
CA VAL A 705 -6.81 29.76 24.64
C VAL A 705 -5.80 29.08 23.73
N ARG A 706 -4.74 28.54 24.34
CA ARG A 706 -3.88 27.57 23.67
C ARG A 706 -4.41 26.18 23.94
N GLU A 707 -5.07 25.61 22.95
CA GLU A 707 -5.85 24.38 23.06
C GLU A 707 -5.06 23.22 23.69
N GLY A 708 -5.60 22.70 24.80
CA GLY A 708 -5.02 21.59 25.58
C GLY A 708 -3.75 21.93 26.36
N ILE A 709 -3.35 23.20 26.41
CA ILE A 709 -2.15 23.65 27.14
C ILE A 709 -2.51 24.62 28.26
N ALA A 710 -3.10 25.78 27.95
CA ALA A 710 -3.49 26.77 28.95
C ALA A 710 -4.38 27.87 28.35
N TRP A 711 -5.24 28.45 29.17
CA TRP A 711 -5.83 29.75 28.94
C TRP A 711 -4.78 30.86 29.11
N PHE A 712 -4.93 31.98 28.41
CA PHE A 712 -3.92 33.03 28.45
C PHE A 712 -3.86 33.78 29.81
N HIS A 713 -4.97 33.87 30.54
CA HIS A 713 -5.05 34.51 31.86
C HIS A 713 -4.21 33.78 32.91
N GLU A 714 -4.07 32.46 32.79
CA GLU A 714 -3.23 31.63 33.66
C GLU A 714 -1.74 32.02 33.57
N ARG A 715 -1.37 32.72 32.51
CA ARG A 715 0.01 33.11 32.19
C ARG A 715 0.23 34.62 32.28
N GLY A 716 -0.83 35.43 32.43
CA GLY A 716 -0.74 36.88 32.62
C GLY A 716 -2.09 37.59 32.58
N GLN A 717 -2.26 38.64 33.39
CA GLN A 717 -3.54 39.35 33.55
C GLN A 717 -3.93 40.25 32.34
N GLY A 718 -3.01 40.53 31.42
CA GLY A 718 -3.23 41.44 30.28
C GLY A 718 -3.92 40.83 29.06
N ASN A 719 -4.30 39.55 29.12
CA ASN A 719 -4.70 38.78 27.94
C ASN A 719 -6.21 38.69 27.69
N THR A 720 -7.01 39.10 28.67
CA THR A 720 -8.46 39.04 28.62
C THR A 720 -9.06 40.41 28.30
N LEU A 721 -10.16 40.43 27.57
CA LEU A 721 -11.00 41.63 27.44
C LEU A 721 -12.34 41.41 28.15
N ARG A 722 -12.57 42.15 29.24
CA ARG A 722 -13.84 42.12 29.98
C ARG A 722 -14.77 43.26 29.56
N ARG A 723 -16.04 42.96 29.35
CA ARG A 723 -17.10 43.93 29.05
C ARG A 723 -18.38 43.59 29.80
N HIS A 724 -19.01 44.62 30.35
CA HIS A 724 -20.30 44.49 31.00
C HIS A 724 -21.41 44.43 29.96
N VAL A 725 -22.36 43.50 30.14
CA VAL A 725 -23.49 43.29 29.22
C VAL A 725 -24.74 43.04 30.04
N THR A 726 -25.84 43.70 29.67
CA THR A 726 -27.16 43.42 30.24
C THR A 726 -27.90 42.43 29.36
N VAL A 727 -28.25 41.27 29.90
CA VAL A 727 -29.05 40.25 29.23
C VAL A 727 -30.52 40.51 29.55
N LEU A 728 -31.29 40.89 28.53
CA LEU A 728 -32.73 41.14 28.61
C LEU A 728 -33.53 39.84 28.46
N PRO A 729 -34.72 39.75 29.07
CA PRO A 729 -35.63 38.63 28.85
C PRO A 729 -35.95 38.42 27.38
N ALA A 730 -35.98 37.16 26.95
CA ALA A 730 -36.55 36.81 25.66
C ALA A 730 -38.04 37.19 25.66
N VAL A 731 -38.43 38.05 24.72
CA VAL A 731 -39.85 38.42 24.57
C VAL A 731 -40.62 37.20 24.10
N ASP A 732 -41.54 36.71 24.94
CA ASP A 732 -42.45 35.62 24.57
C ASP A 732 -43.50 36.16 23.58
N LEU A 733 -43.33 35.85 22.30
CA LEU A 733 -44.25 36.27 21.24
C LEU A 733 -45.59 35.50 21.27
N SER A 734 -45.77 34.53 22.18
CA SER A 734 -47.06 33.85 22.35
C SER A 734 -48.16 34.76 22.92
N GLU A 735 -47.81 35.88 23.58
CA GLU A 735 -48.78 36.87 24.05
C GLU A 735 -49.22 37.87 22.96
N VAL A 736 -48.49 37.99 21.85
CA VAL A 736 -48.78 38.99 20.79
C VAL A 736 -49.79 38.48 19.75
N THR A 737 -50.19 37.20 19.80
CA THR A 737 -51.12 36.58 18.82
C THR A 737 -52.54 36.29 19.34
N GLN A 738 -53.02 36.98 20.38
CA GLN A 738 -54.48 37.05 20.60
C GLN A 738 -55.05 38.31 19.91
N PRO A 739 -55.87 38.19 18.85
CA PRO A 739 -56.63 39.32 18.35
C PRO A 739 -57.63 39.74 19.43
N ALA A 740 -57.62 41.02 19.78
CA ALA A 740 -58.60 41.63 20.68
C ALA A 740 -60.02 41.26 20.23
N GLY A 741 -60.78 40.63 21.13
CA GLY A 741 -62.15 40.19 20.89
C GLY A 741 -63.04 41.34 20.42
N SER A 742 -63.87 41.05 19.41
CA SER A 742 -64.97 41.93 19.00
C SER A 742 -65.93 42.17 20.17
N PRO A 743 -66.34 43.42 20.45
CA PRO A 743 -67.38 43.67 21.44
C PRO A 743 -68.74 43.25 20.89
N ALA A 744 -69.51 42.56 21.72
CA ALA A 744 -70.86 42.12 21.43
C ALA A 744 -71.81 43.32 21.16
N HIS A 745 -72.64 43.19 20.12
CA HIS A 745 -73.80 44.05 19.89
C HIS A 745 -74.88 43.83 20.95
N PRO A 746 -75.56 44.90 21.43
CA PRO A 746 -76.86 44.78 22.07
C PRO A 746 -77.98 45.15 21.07
N GLY A 747 -78.94 44.24 20.86
CA GLY A 747 -80.20 44.50 20.13
C GLY A 747 -80.15 44.16 18.65
#